data_AF-A0AAD4GPL4-F1
#
_entry.id   AF-A0AAD4GPL4-F1
#
_cell.length_a   1.000
_cell.length_b   1.000
_cell.length_c   1.000
_cell.angle_alpha   90.00
_cell.angle_beta   90.00
_cell.angle_gamma   90.00
#
_symmetry.space_group_name_H-M   'P 1'
#
loop_
_entity.id
_entity.type
_entity.pdbx_description
1 polymer ?
#
loop_
_entity_poly.entity_id
_entity_poly.type
_entity_poly.pdbx_seq_one_letter_code
_entity_poly.pdbx_strand_id
1 'polypeptide(L)'
;MPESYILLKGATVVSMEESEEKVQVACDILIENEWITAVGRNIPLPVEGHGVTIDARECIITPGFVDGHHHMWQHLLRGLTVDWSLYGYCCHLRSVYGSLYTPEDVYFANYAAALSLLSNGVTTVLDHSHVMNSPAHADAAVKGLKDASIRGTFCYGFYQNPKVPGDHDSIATDTYDHAARVNDARRVRQEHFACNDPATSLLTFGIALDEAPLQSPEQSVRGLNIARKLEARLSTVHASVISPGGPKAEVVQRFADAKVMGPDIVLSHGAFMTDSELDAVRSSGAGIVGTPDTELQMGMGYPVIWRASDLGCRVCLGLDITSNQGNDFMAQMRLALQTQRAHEFNHTVHRDVHRKTADVLQMATLGGAKVMQLESLIGSIVPGKKADLVIFRCNDIDTVPVVDAIGTVVFHASPKNIDTVIVDGRIVKKDGAYGTYPKVVRDELRRFQDLIEARPDHFIRHLYPGLLDTSRAEIAQYLNAPVNEIVYVKSATAAINTVLRNLSFGDKDVIIYFSTIFSACERTIESVMETTPLQARKIECLFPMSHDEIIARFLEAVRHAKEDGLHVRIALFDTIVSCPGVRLPFERLTNICREHNILSCVDGAHGVGQIPLNLGELDADFFVSMAHKWLYNPRGCAVFHVPVRNQHLIRTTIPTSHEFTPRGQTESLNLSTKSRFELRFQNVAITDDTPYLTIPAALRFRRDLPGGDEAIFTYIREVVFHGANSVAEILETEVLEERDASESKPSMIRDCAFGNVRLPFLIQASSGAVLDASGEKKLGAGPNWPKINPKQALDVASGIQTRLVTDHSTSLTIFLHNSALWARISGQVYLEADDFTWLGQVLKSLCERHTDFLHPRLEV
;
A
#
# COMPACT_ATOMS: atom_id res chain seq x y z
N MET A 1 -1.70 -24.55 14.62
CA MET A 1 -0.85 -23.34 14.60
C MET A 1 -0.80 -22.82 16.04
N PRO A 2 0.28 -22.19 16.51
CA PRO A 2 0.21 -21.46 17.77
C PRO A 2 -0.89 -20.39 17.67
N GLU A 3 -1.67 -20.21 18.73
CA GLU A 3 -2.73 -19.19 18.79
C GLU A 3 -2.12 -17.80 18.55
N SER A 4 -2.61 -17.06 17.55
CA SER A 4 -2.20 -15.68 17.31
C SER A 4 -3.19 -14.71 17.94
N TYR A 5 -2.73 -13.75 18.72
CA TYR A 5 -3.59 -12.76 19.37
C TYR A 5 -3.36 -11.35 18.81
N ILE A 6 -4.43 -10.60 18.55
CA ILE A 6 -4.37 -9.16 18.25
C ILE A 6 -5.30 -8.42 19.22
N LEU A 7 -4.76 -7.48 19.99
CA LEU A 7 -5.52 -6.61 20.88
C LEU A 7 -5.58 -5.20 20.31
N LEU A 8 -6.75 -4.75 19.85
CA LEU A 8 -6.99 -3.37 19.47
C LEU A 8 -7.43 -2.60 20.72
N LYS A 9 -6.71 -1.55 21.13
CA LYS A 9 -6.89 -0.94 22.44
C LYS A 9 -7.41 0.50 22.38
N GLY A 10 -8.47 0.78 23.12
CA GLY A 10 -8.94 2.14 23.43
C GLY A 10 -9.64 2.89 22.29
N ALA A 11 -10.24 2.18 21.34
CA ALA A 11 -10.93 2.77 20.20
C ALA A 11 -12.34 3.29 20.52
N THR A 12 -12.90 4.06 19.59
CA THR A 12 -14.35 4.18 19.45
C THR A 12 -14.84 3.07 18.53
N VAL A 13 -15.54 2.08 19.06
CA VAL A 13 -16.01 0.90 18.32
C VAL A 13 -17.45 1.13 17.89
N VAL A 14 -17.70 1.07 16.59
CA VAL A 14 -19.05 1.06 16.01
C VAL A 14 -19.39 -0.41 15.72
N SER A 15 -20.11 -1.07 16.63
CA SER A 15 -20.30 -2.53 16.58
C SER A 15 -21.22 -2.99 15.46
N MET A 16 -22.16 -2.13 15.04
CA MET A 16 -23.26 -2.47 14.12
C MET A 16 -24.22 -3.55 14.64
N GLU A 17 -24.20 -3.83 15.94
CA GLU A 17 -25.20 -4.66 16.60
C GLU A 17 -26.55 -3.91 16.71
N GLU A 18 -27.66 -4.67 16.72
CA GLU A 18 -29.00 -4.14 17.05
C GLU A 18 -29.13 -4.00 18.58
N SER A 19 -28.33 -3.10 19.17
CA SER A 19 -28.33 -2.80 20.61
C SER A 19 -28.28 -1.28 20.88
N GLU A 20 -28.68 -0.87 22.09
CA GLU A 20 -28.57 0.55 22.50
C GLU A 20 -27.11 1.03 22.56
N GLU A 21 -26.14 0.11 22.68
CA GLU A 21 -24.69 0.37 22.76
C GLU A 21 -23.96 0.15 21.41
N LYS A 22 -24.59 0.56 20.29
CA LYS A 22 -24.01 0.46 18.93
C LYS A 22 -22.66 1.19 18.78
N VAL A 23 -22.39 2.18 19.63
CA VAL A 23 -21.12 2.93 19.68
C VAL A 23 -20.54 2.86 21.09
N GLN A 24 -19.35 2.28 21.22
CA GLN A 24 -18.64 2.13 22.50
C GLN A 24 -17.34 2.93 22.48
N VAL A 25 -17.15 3.82 23.46
CA VAL A 25 -15.94 4.65 23.58
C VAL A 25 -14.94 4.05 24.55
N ALA A 26 -13.64 4.21 24.24
CA ALA A 26 -12.53 3.62 24.97
C ALA A 26 -12.67 2.10 25.10
N CYS A 27 -13.05 1.45 24.00
CA CYS A 27 -13.31 0.03 23.89
C CYS A 27 -12.10 -0.69 23.27
N ASP A 28 -11.83 -1.88 23.79
CA ASP A 28 -10.84 -2.81 23.30
C ASP A 28 -11.53 -3.94 22.49
N ILE A 29 -10.81 -4.54 21.56
CA ILE A 29 -11.22 -5.72 20.80
C ILE A 29 -10.07 -6.73 20.85
N LEU A 30 -10.34 -7.93 21.36
CA LEU A 30 -9.41 -9.05 21.31
C LEU A 30 -9.81 -9.97 20.15
N ILE A 31 -8.81 -10.26 19.32
CA ILE A 31 -8.89 -11.20 18.21
C ILE A 31 -7.97 -12.36 18.55
N GLU A 32 -8.49 -13.57 18.44
CA GLU A 32 -7.74 -14.82 18.55
C GLU A 32 -7.85 -15.57 17.23
N ASN A 33 -6.70 -15.79 16.60
CA ASN A 33 -6.56 -16.24 15.23
C ASN A 33 -7.39 -15.35 14.29
N GLU A 34 -8.48 -15.88 13.74
CA GLU A 34 -9.39 -15.16 12.89
C GLU A 34 -10.69 -14.69 13.57
N TRP A 35 -10.88 -14.95 14.87
CA TRP A 35 -12.13 -14.72 15.59
C TRP A 35 -12.02 -13.56 16.59
N ILE A 36 -13.04 -12.71 16.63
CA ILE A 36 -13.26 -11.77 17.73
C ILE A 36 -13.69 -12.58 18.94
N THR A 37 -12.92 -12.54 20.03
CA THR A 37 -13.20 -13.32 21.24
C THR A 37 -13.66 -12.47 22.40
N ALA A 38 -13.31 -11.18 22.42
CA ALA A 38 -13.81 -10.24 23.40
C ALA A 38 -13.92 -8.81 22.83
N VAL A 39 -14.94 -8.08 23.29
CA VAL A 39 -15.17 -6.65 23.01
C VAL A 39 -15.59 -6.01 24.32
N GLY A 40 -14.93 -4.93 24.73
CA GLY A 40 -15.19 -4.29 26.02
C GLY A 40 -14.00 -3.49 26.53
N ARG A 41 -14.04 -3.04 27.78
CA ARG A 41 -12.97 -2.21 28.35
C ARG A 41 -11.93 -3.02 29.11
N ASN A 42 -10.68 -2.58 29.04
CA ASN A 42 -9.56 -3.12 29.82
C ASN A 42 -9.35 -4.62 29.58
N ILE A 43 -9.45 -5.07 28.32
CA ILE A 43 -9.22 -6.47 27.98
C ILE A 43 -7.71 -6.75 28.06
N PRO A 44 -7.26 -7.70 28.90
CA PRO A 44 -5.86 -8.11 28.92
C PRO A 44 -5.56 -9.02 27.73
N LEU A 45 -4.29 -9.07 27.31
CA LEU A 45 -3.84 -10.17 26.47
C LEU A 45 -3.90 -11.48 27.29
N PRO A 46 -4.45 -12.59 26.75
CA PRO A 46 -4.55 -13.86 27.46
C PRO A 46 -3.20 -14.43 27.90
N VAL A 47 -2.15 -14.17 27.10
CA VAL A 47 -0.79 -14.61 27.37
C VAL A 47 0.15 -13.41 27.20
N GLU A 48 0.81 -13.02 28.28
CA GLU A 48 1.78 -11.92 28.30
C GLU A 48 2.97 -12.25 27.37
N GLY A 49 3.33 -11.33 26.46
CA GLY A 49 4.37 -11.55 25.44
C GLY A 49 3.92 -12.33 24.18
N HIS A 50 2.68 -12.82 24.12
CA HIS A 50 2.16 -13.57 22.96
C HIS A 50 0.93 -12.86 22.35
N GLY A 51 1.17 -11.89 21.47
CA GLY A 51 0.13 -11.18 20.73
C GLY A 51 0.54 -9.76 20.34
N VAL A 52 -0.10 -9.19 19.32
CA VAL A 52 0.15 -7.82 18.85
C VAL A 52 -0.88 -6.88 19.47
N THR A 53 -0.43 -5.91 20.26
CA THR A 53 -1.31 -4.81 20.69
C THR A 53 -1.23 -3.65 19.70
N ILE A 54 -2.38 -3.21 19.18
CA ILE A 54 -2.51 -2.01 18.36
C ILE A 54 -3.17 -0.93 19.20
N ASP A 55 -2.46 0.19 19.41
CA ASP A 55 -3.05 1.38 20.00
C ASP A 55 -4.05 2.00 19.01
N ALA A 56 -5.34 1.85 19.31
CA ALA A 56 -6.44 2.38 18.53
C ALA A 56 -7.11 3.58 19.23
N ARG A 57 -6.43 4.21 20.19
CA ARG A 57 -6.86 5.51 20.72
C ARG A 57 -6.87 6.55 19.60
N GLU A 58 -7.88 7.42 19.60
CA GLU A 58 -8.15 8.37 18.51
C GLU A 58 -8.55 7.71 17.18
N CYS A 59 -8.98 6.45 17.21
CA CYS A 59 -9.50 5.76 16.02
C CYS A 59 -10.97 5.39 16.20
N ILE A 60 -11.67 5.30 15.06
CA ILE A 60 -12.95 4.61 14.96
C ILE A 60 -12.70 3.23 14.34
N ILE A 61 -13.29 2.18 14.92
CA ILE A 61 -13.29 0.83 14.35
C ILE A 61 -14.70 0.47 13.91
N THR A 62 -14.85 0.04 12.66
CA THR A 62 -16.10 -0.50 12.11
C THR A 62 -15.87 -1.94 11.63
N PRO A 63 -16.94 -2.74 11.42
CA PRO A 63 -16.83 -3.90 10.56
C PRO A 63 -16.27 -3.49 9.19
N GLY A 64 -15.60 -4.44 8.53
CA GLY A 64 -15.29 -4.39 7.12
C GLY A 64 -16.52 -4.07 6.27
N PHE A 65 -16.36 -3.20 5.26
CA PHE A 65 -17.43 -2.96 4.30
C PHE A 65 -17.62 -4.19 3.41
N VAL A 66 -18.88 -4.45 3.05
CA VAL A 66 -19.28 -5.61 2.24
C VAL A 66 -19.87 -5.10 0.93
N ASP A 67 -19.13 -5.28 -0.15
CA ASP A 67 -19.53 -4.91 -1.50
C ASP A 67 -20.35 -6.04 -2.14
N GLY A 68 -21.67 -5.85 -2.22
CA GLY A 68 -22.61 -6.86 -2.71
C GLY A 68 -22.62 -7.07 -4.22
N HIS A 69 -21.97 -6.20 -5.00
CA HIS A 69 -21.94 -6.32 -6.46
C HIS A 69 -20.77 -5.55 -7.06
N HIS A 70 -19.82 -6.28 -7.66
CA HIS A 70 -18.65 -5.69 -8.31
C HIS A 70 -18.25 -6.43 -9.59
N HIS A 71 -17.82 -5.71 -10.61
CA HIS A 71 -17.20 -6.24 -11.82
C HIS A 71 -15.68 -6.05 -11.78
N MET A 72 -14.97 -6.93 -11.06
CA MET A 72 -13.56 -6.75 -10.68
C MET A 72 -12.63 -6.55 -11.88
N TRP A 73 -12.90 -7.26 -12.96
CA TRP A 73 -12.08 -7.24 -14.17
C TRP A 73 -12.05 -5.87 -14.87
N GLN A 74 -12.98 -4.96 -14.58
CA GLN A 74 -13.05 -3.65 -15.23
C GLN A 74 -12.07 -2.63 -14.66
N HIS A 75 -11.31 -2.98 -13.62
CA HIS A 75 -10.46 -2.04 -12.90
C HIS A 75 -9.34 -1.41 -13.72
N LEU A 76 -8.90 -2.08 -14.78
CA LEU A 76 -7.92 -1.51 -15.71
C LEU A 76 -8.54 -0.55 -16.73
N LEU A 77 -9.87 -0.44 -16.78
CA LEU A 77 -10.63 0.46 -17.67
C LEU A 77 -11.12 1.74 -16.98
N ARG A 78 -10.55 2.09 -15.83
CA ARG A 78 -10.88 3.32 -15.10
C ARG A 78 -10.82 4.55 -16.00
N GLY A 79 -11.86 5.37 -15.95
CA GLY A 79 -11.95 6.61 -16.72
C GLY A 79 -12.46 6.44 -18.15
N LEU A 80 -12.77 5.22 -18.57
CA LEU A 80 -13.23 4.95 -19.93
C LEU A 80 -14.72 5.25 -20.13
N THR A 81 -15.55 4.89 -19.15
CA THR A 81 -17.02 4.90 -19.29
C THR A 81 -17.68 6.06 -18.54
N VAL A 82 -16.90 7.09 -18.17
CA VAL A 82 -17.31 8.19 -17.28
C VAL A 82 -18.64 8.80 -17.67
N ASP A 83 -18.83 9.15 -18.95
CA ASP A 83 -20.06 9.80 -19.44
C ASP A 83 -20.99 8.86 -20.25
N TRP A 84 -20.88 7.55 -20.02
CA TRP A 84 -21.68 6.58 -20.78
C TRP A 84 -23.00 6.26 -20.07
N SER A 85 -24.08 6.22 -20.84
CA SER A 85 -25.35 5.62 -20.40
C SER A 85 -25.22 4.10 -20.33
N LEU A 86 -26.19 3.43 -19.68
CA LEU A 86 -26.24 1.95 -19.68
C LEU A 86 -26.23 1.38 -21.11
N TYR A 87 -26.89 2.05 -22.06
CA TYR A 87 -26.87 1.64 -23.46
C TYR A 87 -25.46 1.73 -24.06
N GLY A 88 -24.76 2.85 -23.88
CA GLY A 88 -23.38 3.02 -24.34
C GLY A 88 -22.44 2.00 -23.72
N TYR A 89 -22.59 1.75 -22.42
CA TYR A 89 -21.87 0.70 -21.69
C TYR A 89 -22.11 -0.69 -22.30
N CYS A 90 -23.36 -1.10 -22.49
CA CYS A 90 -23.66 -2.40 -23.08
C CYS A 90 -23.10 -2.54 -24.51
N CYS A 91 -23.21 -1.50 -25.34
CA CYS A 91 -22.74 -1.54 -26.72
C CYS A 91 -21.22 -1.62 -26.86
N HIS A 92 -20.46 -1.03 -25.93
CA HIS A 92 -19.00 -0.94 -26.07
C HIS A 92 -18.26 -1.81 -25.07
N LEU A 93 -18.60 -1.76 -23.78
CA LEU A 93 -17.86 -2.51 -22.78
C LEU A 93 -18.02 -4.02 -23.00
N ARG A 94 -19.25 -4.47 -23.25
CA ARG A 94 -19.55 -5.90 -23.42
C ARG A 94 -19.23 -6.41 -24.82
N SER A 95 -19.40 -5.58 -25.85
CA SER A 95 -19.19 -6.02 -27.23
C SER A 95 -17.77 -5.85 -27.73
N VAL A 96 -16.99 -4.95 -27.12
CA VAL A 96 -15.63 -4.62 -27.58
C VAL A 96 -14.60 -4.91 -26.49
N TYR A 97 -14.67 -4.23 -25.35
CA TYR A 97 -13.60 -4.29 -24.35
C TYR A 97 -13.52 -5.64 -23.64
N GLY A 98 -14.66 -6.25 -23.29
CA GLY A 98 -14.71 -7.58 -22.69
C GLY A 98 -14.07 -8.66 -23.56
N SER A 99 -14.08 -8.49 -24.89
CA SER A 99 -13.46 -9.40 -25.86
C SER A 99 -11.94 -9.25 -25.97
N LEU A 100 -11.39 -8.12 -25.53
CA LEU A 100 -9.97 -7.78 -25.70
C LEU A 100 -9.09 -8.29 -24.55
N TYR A 101 -9.68 -8.66 -23.42
CA TYR A 101 -8.94 -9.11 -22.26
C TYR A 101 -8.25 -10.44 -22.54
N THR A 102 -6.97 -10.50 -22.19
CA THR A 102 -6.24 -11.75 -22.04
C THR A 102 -6.41 -12.29 -20.61
N PRO A 103 -6.07 -13.57 -20.33
CA PRO A 103 -6.05 -14.07 -18.96
C PRO A 103 -5.14 -13.24 -18.03
N GLU A 104 -4.01 -12.74 -18.54
CA GLU A 104 -3.08 -11.91 -17.76
C GLU A 104 -3.71 -10.57 -17.36
N ASP A 105 -4.45 -9.93 -18.27
CA ASP A 105 -5.19 -8.70 -17.96
C ASP A 105 -6.24 -8.95 -16.87
N VAL A 106 -6.95 -10.08 -16.92
CA VAL A 106 -7.94 -10.45 -15.89
C VAL A 106 -7.28 -10.66 -14.54
N TYR A 107 -6.13 -11.33 -14.47
CA TYR A 107 -5.39 -11.49 -13.23
C TYR A 107 -5.02 -10.14 -12.61
N PHE A 108 -4.40 -9.25 -13.39
CA PHE A 108 -3.99 -7.94 -12.90
C PHE A 108 -5.19 -7.06 -12.54
N ALA A 109 -6.27 -7.12 -13.31
CA ALA A 109 -7.48 -6.39 -13.01
C ALA A 109 -8.10 -6.82 -11.67
N ASN A 110 -8.32 -8.12 -11.48
CA ASN A 110 -8.90 -8.66 -10.25
C ASN A 110 -8.00 -8.41 -9.03
N TYR A 111 -6.69 -8.60 -9.17
CA TYR A 111 -5.72 -8.34 -8.09
C TYR A 111 -5.68 -6.86 -7.71
N ALA A 112 -5.55 -5.95 -8.69
CA ALA A 112 -5.51 -4.52 -8.44
C ALA A 112 -6.85 -3.99 -7.89
N ALA A 113 -7.98 -4.50 -8.39
CA ALA A 113 -9.30 -4.19 -7.87
C ALA A 113 -9.42 -4.56 -6.39
N ALA A 114 -9.01 -5.79 -6.03
CA ALA A 114 -9.07 -6.25 -4.66
C ALA A 114 -8.16 -5.44 -3.72
N LEU A 115 -6.92 -5.14 -4.13
CA LEU A 115 -6.03 -4.26 -3.35
C LEU A 115 -6.61 -2.85 -3.18
N SER A 116 -7.27 -2.33 -4.22
CA SER A 116 -7.95 -1.05 -4.17
C SER A 116 -9.14 -1.10 -3.21
N LEU A 117 -9.98 -2.14 -3.25
CA LEU A 117 -11.08 -2.35 -2.32
C LEU A 117 -10.61 -2.42 -0.86
N LEU A 118 -9.58 -3.24 -0.58
CA LEU A 118 -8.96 -3.32 0.74
C LEU A 118 -8.43 -1.96 1.20
N SER A 119 -7.80 -1.20 0.30
CA SER A 119 -7.31 0.15 0.63
C SER A 119 -8.42 1.15 0.99
N ASN A 120 -9.65 0.88 0.53
CA ASN A 120 -10.86 1.66 0.76
C ASN A 120 -11.78 1.05 1.85
N GLY A 121 -11.32 0.05 2.60
CA GLY A 121 -12.04 -0.52 3.74
C GLY A 121 -13.08 -1.60 3.38
N VAL A 122 -13.15 -2.01 2.12
CA VAL A 122 -13.97 -3.16 1.69
C VAL A 122 -13.19 -4.45 1.97
N THR A 123 -13.71 -5.29 2.86
CA THR A 123 -13.09 -6.57 3.23
C THR A 123 -13.72 -7.76 2.51
N THR A 124 -14.98 -7.60 2.07
CA THR A 124 -15.76 -8.66 1.42
C THR A 124 -16.35 -8.16 0.11
N VAL A 125 -16.26 -8.97 -0.95
CA VAL A 125 -16.80 -8.63 -2.27
C VAL A 125 -17.57 -9.78 -2.92
N LEU A 126 -18.64 -9.48 -3.66
CA LEU A 126 -19.28 -10.37 -4.61
C LEU A 126 -18.82 -9.99 -6.04
N ASP A 127 -17.93 -10.80 -6.63
CA ASP A 127 -17.37 -10.56 -7.96
C ASP A 127 -18.31 -11.14 -9.03
N HIS A 128 -19.11 -10.29 -9.66
CA HIS A 128 -19.92 -10.61 -10.83
C HIS A 128 -19.02 -10.68 -12.08
N SER A 129 -18.42 -11.85 -12.30
CA SER A 129 -17.28 -12.01 -13.20
C SER A 129 -17.69 -12.55 -14.57
N HIS A 130 -18.01 -11.64 -15.50
CA HIS A 130 -18.53 -11.99 -16.83
C HIS A 130 -17.48 -11.87 -17.97
N VAL A 131 -16.19 -11.87 -17.65
CA VAL A 131 -15.05 -11.85 -18.61
C VAL A 131 -14.49 -13.26 -18.88
N MET A 132 -15.36 -14.27 -18.80
CA MET A 132 -14.97 -15.68 -18.97
C MET A 132 -14.85 -16.03 -20.45
N ASN A 133 -13.78 -15.56 -21.11
CA ASN A 133 -13.53 -15.81 -22.53
C ASN A 133 -12.85 -17.16 -22.79
N SER A 134 -12.21 -17.75 -21.77
CA SER A 134 -11.63 -19.10 -21.80
C SER A 134 -11.44 -19.62 -20.37
N PRO A 135 -11.16 -20.93 -20.18
CA PRO A 135 -10.83 -21.50 -18.87
C PRO A 135 -9.73 -20.74 -18.12
N ALA A 136 -8.69 -20.29 -18.85
CA ALA A 136 -7.58 -19.55 -18.27
C ALA A 136 -7.98 -18.18 -17.70
N HIS A 137 -9.03 -17.54 -18.22
CA HIS A 137 -9.55 -16.28 -17.65
C HIS A 137 -10.16 -16.51 -16.26
N ALA A 138 -10.88 -17.62 -16.09
CA ALA A 138 -11.45 -17.97 -14.80
C ALA A 138 -10.34 -18.27 -13.77
N ASP A 139 -9.32 -19.04 -14.16
CA ASP A 139 -8.18 -19.35 -13.29
C ASP A 139 -7.44 -18.06 -12.88
N ALA A 140 -7.24 -17.14 -13.82
CA ALA A 140 -6.61 -15.85 -13.59
C ALA A 140 -7.42 -14.95 -12.64
N ALA A 141 -8.73 -14.85 -12.84
CA ALA A 141 -9.62 -14.06 -11.98
C ALA A 141 -9.57 -14.55 -10.53
N VAL A 142 -9.70 -15.87 -10.35
CA VAL A 142 -9.64 -16.51 -9.03
C VAL A 142 -8.28 -16.31 -8.38
N LYS A 143 -7.18 -16.48 -9.15
CA LYS A 143 -5.82 -16.27 -8.65
C LYS A 143 -5.63 -14.82 -8.15
N GLY A 144 -6.10 -13.84 -8.92
CA GLY A 144 -6.01 -12.43 -8.53
C GLY A 144 -6.72 -12.13 -7.19
N LEU A 145 -7.90 -12.70 -6.97
CA LEU A 145 -8.62 -12.56 -5.70
C LEU A 145 -7.91 -13.28 -4.54
N LYS A 146 -7.40 -14.50 -4.76
CA LYS A 146 -6.66 -15.28 -3.76
C LYS A 146 -5.39 -14.55 -3.32
N ASP A 147 -4.61 -14.04 -4.26
CA ASP A 147 -3.34 -13.36 -3.97
C ASP A 147 -3.55 -12.04 -3.21
N ALA A 148 -4.64 -11.32 -3.49
CA ALA A 148 -4.99 -10.11 -2.76
C ALA A 148 -5.50 -10.38 -1.33
N SER A 149 -5.84 -11.64 -1.00
CA SER A 149 -6.37 -12.05 0.31
C SER A 149 -7.63 -11.29 0.72
N ILE A 150 -8.52 -11.03 -0.24
CA ILE A 150 -9.85 -10.45 0.02
C ILE A 150 -10.88 -11.57 0.29
N ARG A 151 -11.84 -11.34 1.19
CA ARG A 151 -12.98 -12.25 1.38
C ARG A 151 -13.98 -12.05 0.25
N GLY A 152 -14.68 -13.09 -0.17
CA GLY A 152 -15.73 -12.88 -1.16
C GLY A 152 -16.36 -14.12 -1.77
N THR A 153 -17.27 -13.87 -2.71
CA THR A 153 -17.82 -14.90 -3.59
C THR A 153 -17.43 -14.57 -5.02
N PHE A 154 -16.66 -15.46 -5.66
CA PHE A 154 -16.37 -15.38 -7.09
C PHE A 154 -17.56 -15.96 -7.86
N CYS A 155 -18.32 -15.10 -8.55
CA CYS A 155 -19.46 -15.51 -9.36
C CYS A 155 -19.04 -15.69 -10.81
N TYR A 156 -18.86 -16.96 -11.22
CA TYR A 156 -18.51 -17.30 -12.59
C TYR A 156 -19.65 -16.90 -13.55
N GLY A 157 -19.37 -16.02 -14.51
CA GLY A 157 -20.34 -15.52 -15.46
C GLY A 157 -20.53 -16.43 -16.67
N PHE A 158 -21.80 -16.65 -17.04
CA PHE A 158 -22.12 -17.37 -18.28
C PHE A 158 -22.12 -16.50 -19.54
N TYR A 159 -22.01 -15.17 -19.37
CA TYR A 159 -22.09 -14.23 -20.49
C TYR A 159 -21.00 -14.50 -21.52
N GLN A 160 -21.41 -14.51 -22.79
CA GLN A 160 -20.54 -14.77 -23.91
C GLN A 160 -20.17 -13.46 -24.60
N ASN A 161 -18.95 -12.97 -24.33
CA ASN A 161 -18.41 -11.84 -25.07
C ASN A 161 -18.19 -12.24 -26.55
N PRO A 162 -18.33 -11.32 -27.50
CA PRO A 162 -17.97 -11.56 -28.89
C PRO A 162 -16.52 -12.05 -29.02
N LYS A 163 -16.26 -12.96 -29.97
CA LYS A 163 -14.89 -13.40 -30.26
C LYS A 163 -14.10 -12.34 -31.00
N VAL A 164 -14.77 -11.61 -31.89
CA VAL A 164 -14.21 -10.46 -32.60
C VAL A 164 -14.80 -9.19 -31.97
N PRO A 165 -13.97 -8.26 -31.47
CA PRO A 165 -14.44 -7.03 -30.84
C PRO A 165 -15.39 -6.25 -31.76
N GLY A 166 -16.61 -5.99 -31.29
CA GLY A 166 -17.67 -5.25 -31.98
C GLY A 166 -18.54 -6.09 -32.93
N ASP A 167 -18.21 -7.36 -33.18
CA ASP A 167 -18.94 -8.24 -34.08
C ASP A 167 -19.77 -9.28 -33.29
N HIS A 168 -21.03 -8.97 -33.05
CA HIS A 168 -21.96 -9.83 -32.32
C HIS A 168 -22.22 -11.19 -33.02
N ASP A 169 -22.09 -11.26 -34.35
CA ASP A 169 -22.32 -12.51 -35.08
C ASP A 169 -21.19 -13.52 -34.81
N SER A 170 -20.01 -13.05 -34.40
CA SER A 170 -18.87 -13.89 -34.03
C SER A 170 -19.16 -14.83 -32.84
N ILE A 171 -20.15 -14.50 -32.00
CA ILE A 171 -20.63 -15.34 -30.88
C ILE A 171 -21.07 -16.73 -31.39
N ALA A 172 -21.76 -16.79 -32.53
CA ALA A 172 -22.28 -18.05 -33.08
C ALA A 172 -21.17 -19.04 -33.52
N THR A 173 -19.94 -18.55 -33.70
CA THR A 173 -18.79 -19.34 -34.15
C THR A 173 -17.80 -19.65 -33.02
N ASP A 174 -18.10 -19.21 -31.80
CA ASP A 174 -17.23 -19.42 -30.65
C ASP A 174 -17.39 -20.85 -30.12
N THR A 175 -16.25 -21.54 -30.01
CA THR A 175 -16.17 -22.92 -29.51
C THR A 175 -16.30 -22.96 -27.99
N TYR A 176 -16.06 -21.84 -27.33
CA TYR A 176 -16.37 -21.67 -25.93
C TYR A 176 -17.81 -21.14 -25.87
N ASP A 177 -18.80 -22.01 -25.91
CA ASP A 177 -20.21 -21.64 -25.83
C ASP A 177 -20.74 -21.74 -24.37
N HIS A 178 -22.06 -21.62 -24.19
CA HIS A 178 -22.68 -21.77 -22.87
C HIS A 178 -22.44 -23.17 -22.27
N ALA A 179 -22.47 -24.24 -23.07
CA ALA A 179 -22.23 -25.60 -22.57
C ALA A 179 -20.76 -25.79 -22.12
N ALA A 180 -19.82 -25.24 -22.88
CA ALA A 180 -18.41 -25.21 -22.52
C ALA A 180 -18.18 -24.43 -21.22
N ARG A 181 -18.82 -23.26 -21.03
CA ARG A 181 -18.78 -22.49 -19.78
C ARG A 181 -19.37 -23.22 -18.59
N VAL A 182 -20.46 -23.96 -18.76
CA VAL A 182 -21.02 -24.78 -17.66
C VAL A 182 -20.06 -25.89 -17.26
N ASN A 183 -19.35 -26.49 -18.22
CA ASN A 183 -18.32 -27.49 -17.92
C ASN A 183 -17.10 -26.87 -17.25
N ASP A 184 -16.67 -25.68 -17.69
CA ASP A 184 -15.57 -24.96 -17.07
C ASP A 184 -15.92 -24.44 -15.68
N ALA A 185 -17.12 -23.91 -15.46
CA ALA A 185 -17.62 -23.53 -14.15
C ALA A 185 -17.61 -24.72 -13.17
N ARG A 186 -17.95 -25.93 -13.66
CA ARG A 186 -17.80 -27.16 -12.87
C ARG A 186 -16.34 -27.46 -12.53
N ARG A 187 -15.43 -27.31 -13.50
CA ARG A 187 -13.99 -27.47 -13.30
C ARG A 187 -13.50 -26.48 -12.25
N VAL A 188 -13.81 -25.19 -12.40
CA VAL A 188 -13.42 -24.13 -11.47
C VAL A 188 -13.94 -24.39 -10.06
N ARG A 189 -15.21 -24.80 -9.92
CA ARG A 189 -15.78 -25.20 -8.62
C ARG A 189 -15.03 -26.36 -7.98
N GLN A 190 -14.59 -27.34 -8.77
CA GLN A 190 -13.86 -28.52 -8.29
C GLN A 190 -12.40 -28.21 -7.97
N GLU A 191 -11.71 -27.45 -8.82
CA GLU A 191 -10.27 -27.20 -8.73
C GLU A 191 -9.92 -26.05 -7.79
N HIS A 192 -10.76 -25.01 -7.72
CA HIS A 192 -10.45 -23.80 -6.96
C HIS A 192 -11.25 -23.61 -5.68
N PHE A 193 -12.41 -24.29 -5.58
CA PHE A 193 -13.39 -24.07 -4.53
C PHE A 193 -13.92 -25.39 -3.98
N ALA A 194 -13.12 -26.46 -3.93
CA ALA A 194 -13.51 -27.77 -3.44
C ALA A 194 -14.28 -27.66 -2.10
N CYS A 195 -13.73 -26.89 -1.17
CA CYS A 195 -14.41 -26.40 0.02
C CYS A 195 -15.15 -25.08 -0.27
N ASN A 196 -16.48 -25.16 -0.38
CA ASN A 196 -17.36 -24.01 -0.66
C ASN A 196 -18.11 -23.51 0.59
N ASP A 197 -17.46 -23.54 1.75
CA ASP A 197 -18.00 -23.09 3.03
C ASP A 197 -17.30 -21.79 3.48
N PRO A 198 -18.01 -20.66 3.62
CA PRO A 198 -17.39 -19.40 4.03
C PRO A 198 -16.87 -19.38 5.48
N ALA A 199 -17.25 -20.35 6.32
CA ALA A 199 -16.73 -20.45 7.69
C ALA A 199 -15.25 -20.85 7.71
N THR A 200 -14.84 -21.61 6.68
CA THR A 200 -13.48 -22.17 6.53
C THR A 200 -12.73 -21.64 5.31
N SER A 201 -13.44 -21.08 4.33
CA SER A 201 -12.86 -20.55 3.09
C SER A 201 -13.02 -19.04 2.99
N LEU A 202 -11.92 -18.34 2.68
CA LEU A 202 -11.94 -16.90 2.46
C LEU A 202 -12.70 -16.51 1.18
N LEU A 203 -12.61 -17.34 0.15
CA LEU A 203 -13.34 -17.19 -1.11
C LEU A 203 -14.26 -18.39 -1.35
N THR A 204 -15.51 -18.11 -1.75
CA THR A 204 -16.51 -19.11 -2.13
C THR A 204 -16.91 -18.99 -3.59
N PHE A 205 -17.48 -20.06 -4.14
CA PHE A 205 -17.96 -20.14 -5.51
C PHE A 205 -19.43 -19.75 -5.63
N GLY A 206 -19.72 -18.91 -6.61
CA GLY A 206 -21.06 -18.54 -7.05
C GLY A 206 -21.18 -18.53 -8.57
N ILE A 207 -22.35 -18.13 -9.07
CA ILE A 207 -22.62 -17.97 -10.51
C ILE A 207 -23.17 -16.57 -10.78
N ALA A 208 -22.72 -15.95 -11.87
CA ALA A 208 -23.33 -14.78 -12.46
C ALA A 208 -24.18 -15.22 -13.66
N LEU A 209 -25.50 -15.02 -13.57
CA LEU A 209 -26.43 -15.47 -14.61
C LEU A 209 -26.33 -14.60 -15.87
N ASP A 210 -26.60 -15.21 -17.02
CA ASP A 210 -26.69 -14.54 -18.31
C ASP A 210 -27.80 -13.49 -18.29
N GLU A 211 -27.42 -12.21 -18.24
CA GLU A 211 -28.23 -11.01 -18.52
C GLU A 211 -29.73 -11.30 -18.58
N ALA A 212 -30.32 -11.64 -17.44
CA ALA A 212 -31.68 -12.18 -17.38
C ALA A 212 -32.73 -11.30 -18.07
N PRO A 213 -32.61 -9.95 -18.09
CA PRO A 213 -33.50 -9.09 -18.87
C PRO A 213 -33.49 -9.35 -20.39
N LEU A 214 -32.40 -9.91 -20.94
CA LEU A 214 -32.23 -10.20 -22.36
C LEU A 214 -32.59 -11.64 -22.74
N GLN A 215 -32.82 -12.52 -21.76
CA GLN A 215 -33.10 -13.94 -21.95
C GLN A 215 -34.61 -14.27 -21.90
N SER A 216 -34.99 -15.43 -22.45
CA SER A 216 -36.32 -16.01 -22.23
C SER A 216 -36.48 -16.47 -20.76
N PRO A 217 -37.71 -16.50 -20.21
CA PRO A 217 -37.95 -17.00 -18.86
C PRO A 217 -37.36 -18.39 -18.61
N GLU A 218 -37.48 -19.30 -19.58
CA GLU A 218 -36.97 -20.67 -19.51
C GLU A 218 -35.44 -20.70 -19.45
N GLN A 219 -34.76 -19.81 -20.19
CA GLN A 219 -33.30 -19.70 -20.18
C GLN A 219 -32.80 -19.20 -18.82
N SER A 220 -33.40 -18.15 -18.26
CA SER A 220 -33.02 -17.63 -16.93
C SER A 220 -33.25 -18.67 -15.83
N VAL A 221 -34.40 -19.36 -15.83
CA VAL A 221 -34.71 -20.42 -14.88
C VAL A 221 -33.75 -21.60 -15.04
N ARG A 222 -33.39 -21.96 -16.27
CA ARG A 222 -32.38 -23.00 -16.55
C ARG A 222 -31.02 -22.62 -16.00
N GLY A 223 -30.57 -21.37 -16.20
CA GLY A 223 -29.30 -20.87 -15.66
C GLY A 223 -29.22 -20.99 -14.14
N LEU A 224 -30.28 -20.56 -13.44
CA LEU A 224 -30.37 -20.71 -11.98
C LEU A 224 -30.35 -22.18 -11.53
N ASN A 225 -31.08 -23.06 -12.22
CA ASN A 225 -31.06 -24.48 -11.93
C ASN A 225 -29.67 -25.12 -12.18
N ILE A 226 -28.93 -24.63 -13.18
CA ILE A 226 -27.54 -25.05 -13.40
C ILE A 226 -26.66 -24.57 -12.24
N ALA A 227 -26.80 -23.31 -11.80
CA ALA A 227 -26.03 -22.78 -10.68
C ALA A 227 -26.21 -23.62 -9.41
N ARG A 228 -27.46 -23.99 -9.09
CA ARG A 228 -27.76 -24.88 -7.96
C ARG A 228 -27.17 -26.28 -8.12
N LYS A 229 -27.19 -26.84 -9.34
CA LYS A 229 -26.55 -28.14 -9.64
C LYS A 229 -25.02 -28.09 -9.56
N LEU A 230 -24.42 -26.93 -9.75
CA LEU A 230 -22.99 -26.68 -9.55
C LEU A 230 -22.66 -26.35 -8.09
N GLU A 231 -23.64 -26.43 -7.19
CA GLU A 231 -23.49 -26.10 -5.77
C GLU A 231 -22.93 -24.67 -5.57
N ALA A 232 -23.38 -23.74 -6.42
CA ALA A 232 -23.11 -22.33 -6.26
C ALA A 232 -23.72 -21.85 -4.94
N ARG A 233 -22.93 -21.15 -4.13
CA ARG A 233 -23.42 -20.58 -2.87
C ARG A 233 -24.40 -19.44 -3.11
N LEU A 234 -24.06 -18.56 -4.05
CA LEU A 234 -24.86 -17.42 -4.45
C LEU A 234 -24.96 -17.35 -5.98
N SER A 235 -26.12 -16.91 -6.46
CA SER A 235 -26.37 -16.56 -7.86
C SER A 235 -26.67 -15.07 -7.96
N THR A 236 -25.81 -14.30 -8.63
CA THR A 236 -26.02 -12.87 -8.86
C THR A 236 -26.70 -12.62 -10.21
N VAL A 237 -27.66 -11.70 -10.21
CA VAL A 237 -28.52 -11.39 -11.37
C VAL A 237 -28.78 -9.89 -11.44
N HIS A 238 -28.50 -9.27 -12.58
CA HIS A 238 -28.98 -7.91 -12.85
C HIS A 238 -30.49 -7.92 -13.07
N ALA A 239 -31.24 -7.08 -12.36
CA ALA A 239 -32.71 -7.08 -12.41
C ALA A 239 -33.30 -5.65 -12.50
N SER A 240 -34.35 -5.52 -13.32
CA SER A 240 -35.23 -4.33 -13.38
C SER A 240 -34.52 -2.99 -13.59
N VAL A 241 -33.64 -2.90 -14.60
CA VAL A 241 -32.73 -1.75 -14.89
C VAL A 241 -33.05 -0.88 -16.11
N ILE A 242 -33.87 -1.35 -17.08
CA ILE A 242 -33.95 -0.71 -18.41
C ILE A 242 -35.26 0.07 -18.65
N SER A 243 -36.41 -0.37 -18.12
CA SER A 243 -37.68 0.39 -18.17
C SER A 243 -38.81 -0.32 -17.40
N PRO A 244 -39.76 0.41 -16.78
CA PRO A 244 -40.96 -0.21 -16.18
C PRO A 244 -41.94 -0.74 -17.26
N GLY A 245 -42.53 -1.92 -17.01
CA GLY A 245 -43.72 -2.40 -17.72
C GLY A 245 -43.52 -3.19 -19.04
N GLY A 246 -42.32 -3.74 -19.30
CA GLY A 246 -42.09 -4.66 -20.42
C GLY A 246 -41.87 -6.11 -19.95
N PRO A 247 -42.23 -7.15 -20.73
CA PRO A 247 -42.01 -8.55 -20.35
C PRO A 247 -40.55 -8.85 -20.00
N LYS A 248 -39.60 -8.14 -20.63
CA LYS A 248 -38.15 -8.22 -20.42
C LYS A 248 -37.65 -7.58 -19.11
N ALA A 249 -38.48 -6.82 -18.39
CA ALA A 249 -38.10 -6.10 -17.17
C ALA A 249 -38.48 -6.83 -15.86
N GLU A 250 -39.43 -7.76 -15.90
CA GLU A 250 -39.99 -8.47 -14.73
C GLU A 250 -39.20 -9.76 -14.40
N VAL A 251 -37.87 -9.65 -14.28
CA VAL A 251 -36.98 -10.80 -14.01
C VAL A 251 -37.37 -11.51 -12.71
N VAL A 252 -37.72 -10.74 -11.68
CA VAL A 252 -38.08 -11.28 -10.36
C VAL A 252 -39.43 -11.98 -10.42
N GLN A 253 -40.44 -11.39 -11.08
CA GLN A 253 -41.76 -12.00 -11.22
C GLN A 253 -41.67 -13.35 -11.95
N ARG A 254 -40.85 -13.44 -13.01
CA ARG A 254 -40.62 -14.71 -13.74
C ARG A 254 -40.07 -15.81 -12.83
N PHE A 255 -39.11 -15.49 -11.96
CA PHE A 255 -38.59 -16.45 -10.99
C PHE A 255 -39.63 -16.83 -9.92
N ALA A 256 -40.47 -15.88 -9.51
CA ALA A 256 -41.56 -16.12 -8.57
C ALA A 256 -42.63 -17.06 -9.17
N ASP A 257 -43.07 -16.80 -10.40
CA ASP A 257 -44.06 -17.60 -11.13
C ASP A 257 -43.54 -19.03 -11.38
N ALA A 258 -42.25 -19.15 -11.71
CA ALA A 258 -41.57 -20.45 -11.84
C ALA A 258 -41.28 -21.12 -10.48
N LYS A 259 -41.55 -20.45 -9.36
CA LYS A 259 -41.32 -20.93 -7.98
C LYS A 259 -39.87 -21.32 -7.72
N VAL A 260 -38.94 -20.56 -8.28
CA VAL A 260 -37.49 -20.80 -8.12
C VAL A 260 -36.79 -19.75 -7.27
N MET A 261 -37.50 -18.72 -6.81
CA MET A 261 -36.96 -17.75 -5.85
C MET A 261 -36.43 -18.43 -4.60
N GLY A 262 -35.29 -17.95 -4.08
CA GLY A 262 -34.65 -18.52 -2.91
C GLY A 262 -33.63 -17.56 -2.29
N PRO A 263 -33.11 -17.88 -1.10
CA PRO A 263 -32.15 -17.03 -0.41
C PRO A 263 -30.79 -16.98 -1.10
N ASP A 264 -30.50 -17.95 -1.97
CA ASP A 264 -29.29 -18.05 -2.79
C ASP A 264 -29.21 -17.03 -3.93
N ILE A 265 -30.22 -16.18 -4.10
CA ILE A 265 -30.29 -15.19 -5.18
C ILE A 265 -29.94 -13.79 -4.64
N VAL A 266 -29.02 -13.12 -5.35
CA VAL A 266 -28.64 -11.73 -5.13
C VAL A 266 -29.00 -10.91 -6.36
N LEU A 267 -29.94 -9.98 -6.20
CA LEU A 267 -30.48 -9.15 -7.28
C LEU A 267 -29.78 -7.79 -7.27
N SER A 268 -29.02 -7.49 -8.31
CA SER A 268 -28.36 -6.20 -8.48
C SER A 268 -29.30 -5.18 -9.11
N HIS A 269 -29.24 -3.96 -8.60
CA HIS A 269 -30.03 -2.79 -8.95
C HIS A 269 -31.48 -2.85 -8.47
N GLY A 270 -32.45 -3.00 -9.38
CA GLY A 270 -33.86 -3.15 -9.04
C GLY A 270 -34.68 -1.86 -9.02
N ALA A 271 -34.19 -0.76 -9.59
CA ALA A 271 -34.84 0.56 -9.58
C ALA A 271 -36.34 0.52 -9.97
N PHE A 272 -36.74 -0.38 -10.87
CA PHE A 272 -38.13 -0.53 -11.33
C PHE A 272 -38.89 -1.73 -10.75
N MET A 273 -38.42 -2.36 -9.67
CA MET A 273 -39.14 -3.47 -9.05
C MET A 273 -40.54 -3.06 -8.56
N THR A 274 -41.53 -3.89 -8.89
CA THR A 274 -42.91 -3.71 -8.43
C THR A 274 -43.09 -4.15 -6.96
N ASP A 275 -44.19 -3.75 -6.31
CA ASP A 275 -44.48 -4.21 -4.94
C ASP A 275 -44.60 -5.74 -4.86
N SER A 276 -45.16 -6.40 -5.87
CA SER A 276 -45.26 -7.86 -5.92
C SER A 276 -43.89 -8.53 -6.05
N GLU A 277 -42.98 -7.95 -6.83
CA GLU A 277 -41.60 -8.44 -6.92
C GLU A 277 -40.84 -8.26 -5.60
N LEU A 278 -40.99 -7.11 -4.93
CA LEU A 278 -40.39 -6.88 -3.60
C LEU A 278 -40.97 -7.86 -2.56
N ASP A 279 -42.27 -8.12 -2.60
CA ASP A 279 -42.90 -9.12 -1.73
C ASP A 279 -42.38 -10.53 -2.00
N ALA A 280 -42.14 -10.88 -3.28
CA ALA A 280 -41.53 -12.16 -3.66
C ALA A 280 -40.09 -12.28 -3.15
N VAL A 281 -39.27 -11.23 -3.28
CA VAL A 281 -37.90 -11.18 -2.74
C VAL A 281 -37.89 -11.36 -1.23
N ARG A 282 -38.74 -10.60 -0.52
CA ARG A 282 -38.88 -10.70 0.94
C ARG A 282 -39.25 -12.13 1.35
N SER A 283 -40.27 -12.69 0.70
CA SER A 283 -40.81 -14.00 1.05
C SER A 283 -39.84 -15.14 0.76
N SER A 284 -38.95 -14.98 -0.23
CA SER A 284 -37.94 -15.98 -0.55
C SER A 284 -36.63 -15.83 0.23
N GLY A 285 -36.43 -14.68 0.90
CA GLY A 285 -35.18 -14.34 1.56
C GLY A 285 -34.04 -13.96 0.61
N ALA A 286 -34.34 -13.66 -0.66
CA ALA A 286 -33.35 -13.18 -1.62
C ALA A 286 -32.81 -11.80 -1.20
N GLY A 287 -31.60 -11.48 -1.65
CA GLY A 287 -30.96 -10.20 -1.38
C GLY A 287 -31.11 -9.20 -2.53
N ILE A 288 -31.11 -7.91 -2.22
CA ILE A 288 -31.07 -6.81 -3.19
C ILE A 288 -29.83 -5.96 -2.93
N VAL A 289 -29.14 -5.57 -4.00
CA VAL A 289 -27.95 -4.71 -3.96
C VAL A 289 -28.23 -3.46 -4.77
N GLY A 290 -28.19 -2.28 -4.14
CA GLY A 290 -28.21 -1.00 -4.84
C GLY A 290 -26.79 -0.54 -5.15
N THR A 291 -26.59 0.08 -6.31
CA THR A 291 -25.28 0.61 -6.73
C THR A 291 -25.40 2.09 -7.09
N PRO A 292 -25.55 2.96 -6.06
CA PRO A 292 -26.01 4.34 -6.24
C PRO A 292 -25.30 5.12 -7.33
N ASP A 293 -23.97 5.09 -7.35
CA ASP A 293 -23.18 5.87 -8.29
C ASP A 293 -23.49 5.47 -9.75
N THR A 294 -23.47 4.17 -10.06
CA THR A 294 -23.79 3.67 -11.41
C THR A 294 -25.25 3.85 -11.77
N GLU A 295 -26.18 3.56 -10.84
CA GLU A 295 -27.61 3.65 -11.12
C GLU A 295 -28.03 5.08 -11.49
N LEU A 296 -27.48 6.06 -10.76
CA LEU A 296 -27.70 7.49 -11.01
C LEU A 296 -27.00 7.95 -12.29
N GLN A 297 -25.71 7.59 -12.46
CA GLN A 297 -24.89 8.05 -13.57
C GLN A 297 -25.35 7.49 -14.92
N MET A 298 -25.65 6.20 -14.99
CA MET A 298 -25.97 5.51 -16.24
C MET A 298 -27.45 5.63 -16.64
N GLY A 299 -28.27 6.31 -15.85
CA GLY A 299 -29.69 6.52 -16.11
C GLY A 299 -30.55 5.28 -15.83
N MET A 300 -30.21 4.51 -14.80
CA MET A 300 -30.91 3.25 -14.44
C MET A 300 -32.06 3.48 -13.45
N GLY A 301 -32.09 4.65 -12.79
CA GLY A 301 -33.16 5.04 -11.86
C GLY A 301 -32.63 5.32 -10.45
N TYR A 302 -33.55 5.47 -9.50
CA TYR A 302 -33.18 5.63 -8.08
C TYR A 302 -32.93 4.25 -7.44
N PRO A 303 -31.91 4.12 -6.59
CA PRO A 303 -31.63 2.86 -5.89
C PRO A 303 -32.84 2.39 -5.07
N VAL A 304 -33.32 1.16 -5.32
CA VAL A 304 -34.54 0.63 -4.68
C VAL A 304 -34.35 0.26 -3.20
N ILE A 305 -33.11 0.23 -2.72
CA ILE A 305 -32.69 -0.30 -1.42
C ILE A 305 -33.48 0.26 -0.23
N TRP A 306 -33.88 1.53 -0.24
CA TRP A 306 -34.64 2.13 0.87
C TRP A 306 -36.09 1.64 0.89
N ARG A 307 -36.77 1.66 -0.26
CA ARG A 307 -38.12 1.11 -0.40
C ARG A 307 -38.15 -0.38 -0.09
N ALA A 308 -37.17 -1.13 -0.58
CA ALA A 308 -37.04 -2.56 -0.28
C ALA A 308 -36.78 -2.82 1.22
N SER A 309 -35.94 -2.00 1.86
CA SER A 309 -35.70 -2.09 3.31
C SER A 309 -36.96 -1.83 4.13
N ASP A 310 -37.79 -0.86 3.75
CA ASP A 310 -39.04 -0.56 4.47
C ASP A 310 -40.04 -1.72 4.42
N LEU A 311 -40.00 -2.52 3.35
CA LEU A 311 -40.81 -3.72 3.21
C LEU A 311 -40.21 -4.95 3.92
N GLY A 312 -38.99 -4.83 4.46
CA GLY A 312 -38.30 -5.91 5.17
C GLY A 312 -37.45 -6.81 4.28
N CYS A 313 -37.11 -6.38 3.06
CA CYS A 313 -36.15 -7.11 2.22
C CYS A 313 -34.73 -7.00 2.79
N ARG A 314 -33.88 -8.00 2.50
CA ARG A 314 -32.45 -7.93 2.76
C ARG A 314 -31.80 -7.04 1.71
N VAL A 315 -31.19 -5.93 2.13
CA VAL A 315 -30.58 -4.95 1.23
C VAL A 315 -29.14 -4.65 1.61
N CYS A 316 -28.31 -4.36 0.61
CA CYS A 316 -26.98 -3.81 0.81
C CYS A 316 -26.56 -2.87 -0.33
N LEU A 317 -25.35 -2.33 -0.20
CA LEU A 317 -24.71 -1.51 -1.23
C LEU A 317 -23.74 -2.34 -2.08
N GLY A 318 -23.50 -1.89 -3.30
CA GLY A 318 -22.39 -2.33 -4.14
C GLY A 318 -21.76 -1.17 -4.90
N LEU A 319 -20.53 -1.39 -5.38
CA LEU A 319 -19.80 -0.40 -6.20
C LEU A 319 -20.09 -0.54 -7.70
N ASP A 320 -20.39 -1.75 -8.16
CA ASP A 320 -20.62 -2.10 -9.57
C ASP A 320 -19.36 -2.07 -10.46
N ILE A 321 -18.95 -0.91 -10.98
CA ILE A 321 -17.93 -0.82 -12.03
C ILE A 321 -16.86 0.24 -11.74
N THR A 322 -15.59 -0.11 -11.81
CA THR A 322 -14.56 0.93 -11.69
C THR A 322 -14.31 1.71 -12.99
N SER A 323 -15.00 1.39 -14.07
CA SER A 323 -14.73 2.02 -15.38
C SER A 323 -15.23 3.47 -15.49
N ASN A 324 -16.25 3.86 -14.71
CA ASN A 324 -16.77 5.25 -14.63
C ASN A 324 -16.60 5.89 -13.24
N GLN A 325 -16.35 5.12 -12.18
CA GLN A 325 -16.20 5.66 -10.82
C GLN A 325 -15.07 5.01 -10.00
N GLY A 326 -14.76 5.59 -8.83
CA GLY A 326 -13.74 5.07 -7.91
C GLY A 326 -14.27 4.02 -6.93
N ASN A 327 -13.38 3.23 -6.33
CA ASN A 327 -13.67 2.24 -5.29
C ASN A 327 -13.98 2.87 -3.90
N ASP A 328 -14.66 4.01 -3.85
CA ASP A 328 -14.97 4.71 -2.59
C ASP A 328 -16.34 4.29 -2.04
N PHE A 329 -16.33 3.35 -1.09
CA PHE A 329 -17.55 2.85 -0.46
C PHE A 329 -18.24 3.91 0.44
N MET A 330 -17.49 4.89 0.96
CA MET A 330 -18.06 6.00 1.72
C MET A 330 -18.80 6.96 0.78
N ALA A 331 -18.30 7.18 -0.43
CA ALA A 331 -19.03 7.91 -1.46
C ALA A 331 -20.35 7.21 -1.83
N GLN A 332 -20.35 5.89 -1.99
CA GLN A 332 -21.58 5.12 -2.24
C GLN A 332 -22.61 5.30 -1.13
N MET A 333 -22.18 5.22 0.14
CA MET A 333 -23.07 5.48 1.28
C MET A 333 -23.66 6.90 1.25
N ARG A 334 -22.83 7.91 0.96
CA ARG A 334 -23.31 9.31 0.86
C ARG A 334 -24.32 9.47 -0.28
N LEU A 335 -24.04 8.91 -1.45
CA LEU A 335 -24.94 8.99 -2.60
C LEU A 335 -26.27 8.29 -2.33
N ALA A 336 -26.25 7.05 -1.82
CA ALA A 336 -27.46 6.32 -1.42
C ALA A 336 -28.33 7.13 -0.46
N LEU A 337 -27.70 7.72 0.56
CA LEU A 337 -28.40 8.43 1.63
C LEU A 337 -28.95 9.78 1.15
N GLN A 338 -28.15 10.56 0.44
CA GLN A 338 -28.52 11.91 0.01
C GLN A 338 -29.56 11.89 -1.11
N THR A 339 -29.47 10.93 -2.04
CA THR A 339 -30.48 10.78 -3.09
C THR A 339 -31.84 10.39 -2.53
N GLN A 340 -31.89 9.48 -1.55
CA GLN A 340 -33.16 9.14 -0.90
C GLN A 340 -33.76 10.32 -0.13
N ARG A 341 -32.93 11.06 0.62
CA ARG A 341 -33.40 12.26 1.33
C ARG A 341 -33.95 13.31 0.36
N ALA A 342 -33.33 13.47 -0.81
CA ALA A 342 -33.84 14.34 -1.86
C ALA A 342 -35.13 13.80 -2.49
N HIS A 343 -35.24 12.48 -2.68
CA HIS A 343 -36.43 11.84 -3.24
C HIS A 343 -37.65 11.91 -2.31
N GLU A 344 -37.45 11.75 -1.00
CA GLU A 344 -38.49 11.86 0.03
C GLU A 344 -38.94 13.31 0.30
N PHE A 345 -38.20 14.31 -0.21
CA PHE A 345 -38.55 15.70 -0.03
C PHE A 345 -39.84 16.05 -0.79
N ASN A 346 -40.92 16.27 -0.05
CA ASN A 346 -42.26 16.57 -0.59
C ASN A 346 -42.58 18.08 -0.64
N HIS A 347 -41.57 18.93 -0.83
CA HIS A 347 -41.67 20.40 -0.78
C HIS A 347 -42.04 20.99 0.59
N THR A 348 -41.96 20.21 1.66
CA THR A 348 -42.15 20.67 3.05
C THR A 348 -40.86 20.48 3.84
N VAL A 349 -40.46 21.48 4.63
CA VAL A 349 -39.33 21.33 5.56
C VAL A 349 -39.77 20.51 6.77
N HIS A 350 -39.32 19.25 6.82
CA HIS A 350 -39.57 18.38 7.96
C HIS A 350 -38.64 18.71 9.14
N ARG A 351 -39.13 18.54 10.37
CA ARG A 351 -38.33 18.74 11.60
C ARG A 351 -37.18 17.75 11.70
N ASP A 352 -37.40 16.51 11.25
CA ASP A 352 -36.46 15.40 11.39
C ASP A 352 -36.15 14.81 10.02
N VAL A 353 -34.90 14.40 9.83
CA VAL A 353 -34.47 13.63 8.65
C VAL A 353 -34.72 12.15 8.92
N HIS A 354 -35.58 11.50 8.13
CA HIS A 354 -35.98 10.10 8.35
C HIS A 354 -34.81 9.13 8.19
N ARG A 355 -34.11 9.15 7.06
CA ARG A 355 -32.94 8.28 6.80
C ARG A 355 -31.69 8.76 7.50
N LYS A 356 -31.03 7.90 8.26
CA LYS A 356 -29.84 8.22 9.08
C LYS A 356 -28.57 7.59 8.50
N THR A 357 -27.42 8.11 8.96
CA THR A 357 -26.08 7.56 8.65
C THR A 357 -25.92 6.14 9.18
N ALA A 358 -26.53 5.83 10.33
CA ALA A 358 -26.52 4.49 10.91
C ALA A 358 -27.21 3.45 10.01
N ASP A 359 -28.27 3.85 9.30
CA ASP A 359 -29.02 2.96 8.40
C ASP A 359 -28.15 2.60 7.19
N VAL A 360 -27.52 3.58 6.55
CA VAL A 360 -26.69 3.34 5.36
C VAL A 360 -25.38 2.62 5.71
N LEU A 361 -24.77 2.92 6.86
CA LEU A 361 -23.62 2.15 7.35
C LEU A 361 -24.01 0.70 7.65
N GLN A 362 -25.24 0.46 8.11
CA GLN A 362 -25.77 -0.89 8.30
C GLN A 362 -25.93 -1.61 6.97
N MET A 363 -26.46 -0.96 5.93
CA MET A 363 -26.49 -1.53 4.57
C MET A 363 -25.09 -1.85 4.04
N ALA A 364 -24.09 -1.04 4.36
CA ALA A 364 -22.70 -1.20 3.94
C ALA A 364 -21.92 -2.30 4.69
N THR A 365 -22.44 -2.79 5.83
CA THR A 365 -21.76 -3.76 6.71
C THR A 365 -22.65 -4.99 6.94
N LEU A 366 -23.44 -5.00 8.01
CA LEU A 366 -24.31 -6.12 8.39
C LEU A 366 -25.36 -6.45 7.31
N GLY A 367 -25.88 -5.44 6.60
CA GLY A 367 -26.80 -5.60 5.49
C GLY A 367 -26.16 -6.40 4.35
N GLY A 368 -24.95 -6.03 3.95
CA GLY A 368 -24.15 -6.80 2.98
C GLY A 368 -23.88 -8.22 3.46
N ALA A 369 -23.52 -8.40 4.73
CA ALA A 369 -23.34 -9.72 5.32
C ALA A 369 -24.64 -10.55 5.24
N LYS A 370 -25.81 -9.98 5.56
CA LYS A 370 -27.13 -10.65 5.44
C LYS A 370 -27.47 -11.01 3.99
N VAL A 371 -27.18 -10.13 3.02
CA VAL A 371 -27.40 -10.40 1.59
C VAL A 371 -26.50 -11.54 1.10
N MET A 372 -25.26 -11.61 1.57
CA MET A 372 -24.30 -12.66 1.22
C MET A 372 -24.39 -13.93 2.09
N GLN A 373 -25.34 -13.98 3.03
CA GLN A 373 -25.54 -15.05 4.01
C GLN A 373 -24.32 -15.29 4.92
N LEU A 374 -23.61 -14.21 5.25
CA LEU A 374 -22.39 -14.18 6.08
C LEU A 374 -22.63 -13.49 7.43
N GLU A 375 -23.87 -13.17 7.78
CA GLU A 375 -24.21 -12.42 9.00
C GLU A 375 -23.85 -13.13 10.30
N SER A 376 -23.64 -14.45 10.27
CA SER A 376 -23.09 -15.21 11.40
C SER A 376 -21.58 -15.06 11.55
N LEU A 377 -20.88 -14.63 10.49
CA LEU A 377 -19.42 -14.57 10.44
C LEU A 377 -18.89 -13.14 10.47
N ILE A 378 -19.51 -12.18 9.78
CA ILE A 378 -18.99 -10.81 9.63
C ILE A 378 -20.10 -9.76 9.77
N GLY A 379 -19.78 -8.50 9.44
CA GLY A 379 -20.74 -7.40 9.33
C GLY A 379 -21.12 -6.74 10.67
N SER A 380 -20.66 -7.28 11.80
CA SER A 380 -20.75 -6.65 13.12
C SER A 380 -19.55 -7.04 13.99
N ILE A 381 -19.21 -6.22 14.98
CA ILE A 381 -18.11 -6.45 15.93
C ILE A 381 -18.71 -7.02 17.21
N VAL A 382 -18.83 -8.35 17.28
CA VAL A 382 -19.30 -9.08 18.46
C VAL A 382 -18.46 -10.36 18.64
N PRO A 383 -18.26 -10.84 19.88
CA PRO A 383 -17.59 -12.10 20.11
C PRO A 383 -18.22 -13.27 19.33
N GLY A 384 -17.37 -14.16 18.80
CA GLY A 384 -17.78 -15.30 17.98
C GLY A 384 -17.87 -15.02 16.48
N LYS A 385 -17.63 -13.78 16.03
CA LYS A 385 -17.51 -13.43 14.60
C LYS A 385 -16.07 -13.36 14.13
N LYS A 386 -15.84 -13.48 12.82
CA LYS A 386 -14.55 -13.28 12.18
C LYS A 386 -14.12 -11.82 12.26
N ALA A 387 -12.81 -11.59 12.40
CA ALA A 387 -12.23 -10.26 12.48
C ALA A 387 -12.02 -9.64 11.08
N ASP A 388 -13.13 -9.18 10.51
CA ASP A 388 -13.15 -8.33 9.32
C ASP A 388 -13.42 -6.88 9.78
N LEU A 389 -12.36 -6.07 9.89
CA LEU A 389 -12.39 -4.77 10.58
C LEU A 389 -11.69 -3.67 9.77
N VAL A 390 -12.19 -2.44 9.90
CA VAL A 390 -11.56 -1.22 9.35
C VAL A 390 -11.25 -0.28 10.50
N ILE A 391 -10.01 0.21 10.55
CA ILE A 391 -9.55 1.17 11.55
C ILE A 391 -9.32 2.53 10.87
N PHE A 392 -10.14 3.51 11.24
CA PHE A 392 -10.04 4.89 10.77
C PHE A 392 -9.27 5.72 11.80
N ARG A 393 -8.19 6.36 11.37
CA ARG A 393 -7.56 7.44 12.15
C ARG A 393 -8.53 8.62 12.18
N CYS A 394 -8.84 9.09 13.37
CA CYS A 394 -9.75 10.21 13.60
C CYS A 394 -9.06 11.32 14.37
N ASN A 395 -7.85 11.64 13.93
CA ASN A 395 -7.04 12.70 14.51
C ASN A 395 -6.73 13.81 13.51
N ASP A 396 -7.18 13.75 12.26
CA ASP A 396 -6.96 14.79 11.25
C ASP A 396 -8.12 15.80 11.13
N ILE A 397 -7.86 16.91 10.42
CA ILE A 397 -8.80 18.03 10.25
C ILE A 397 -10.13 17.63 9.63
N ASP A 398 -10.16 16.57 8.80
CA ASP A 398 -11.40 16.15 8.15
C ASP A 398 -12.32 15.41 9.14
N THR A 399 -11.74 14.80 10.17
CA THR A 399 -12.44 13.87 11.08
C THR A 399 -12.58 14.37 12.52
N VAL A 400 -11.80 15.38 12.94
CA VAL A 400 -11.84 15.98 14.28
C VAL A 400 -12.75 17.22 14.31
N PRO A 401 -13.59 17.41 15.35
CA PRO A 401 -13.84 16.48 16.46
C PRO A 401 -14.77 15.33 16.07
N VAL A 402 -14.53 14.15 16.65
CA VAL A 402 -15.45 13.01 16.53
C VAL A 402 -16.58 13.16 17.55
N VAL A 403 -17.68 13.77 17.12
CA VAL A 403 -18.91 13.90 17.94
C VAL A 403 -19.86 12.73 17.69
N ASP A 404 -20.06 12.38 16.43
CA ASP A 404 -20.85 11.22 15.99
C ASP A 404 -19.94 10.31 15.17
N ALA A 405 -19.50 9.19 15.74
CA ALA A 405 -18.58 8.28 15.08
C ALA A 405 -19.14 7.70 13.76
N ILE A 406 -20.44 7.41 13.72
CA ILE A 406 -21.11 6.91 12.51
C ILE A 406 -21.18 8.02 11.47
N GLY A 407 -21.59 9.22 11.88
CA GLY A 407 -21.58 10.43 11.06
C GLY A 407 -20.19 10.72 10.50
N THR A 408 -19.14 10.59 11.31
CA THR A 408 -17.75 10.75 10.90
C THR A 408 -17.37 9.76 9.81
N VAL A 409 -17.63 8.46 9.98
CA VAL A 409 -17.31 7.45 8.95
C VAL A 409 -18.05 7.71 7.64
N VAL A 410 -19.35 8.07 7.69
CA VAL A 410 -20.17 8.25 6.49
C VAL A 410 -19.87 9.57 5.76
N PHE A 411 -19.82 10.69 6.49
CA PHE A 411 -19.74 12.03 5.88
C PHE A 411 -18.35 12.64 5.82
N HIS A 412 -17.47 12.29 6.75
CA HIS A 412 -16.23 13.04 6.99
C HIS A 412 -14.97 12.23 6.63
N ALA A 413 -15.01 10.91 6.84
CA ALA A 413 -13.91 10.04 6.50
C ALA A 413 -13.78 9.84 4.98
N SER A 414 -12.56 9.53 4.58
CA SER A 414 -12.14 9.19 3.24
C SER A 414 -11.12 8.03 3.31
N PRO A 415 -10.75 7.44 2.16
CA PRO A 415 -9.78 6.34 2.14
C PRO A 415 -8.43 6.67 2.77
N LYS A 416 -8.04 7.95 2.84
CA LYS A 416 -6.79 8.40 3.48
C LYS A 416 -6.81 8.19 5.01
N ASN A 417 -7.99 8.18 5.60
CA ASN A 417 -8.17 8.03 7.04
C ASN A 417 -8.10 6.54 7.45
N ILE A 418 -8.26 5.60 6.51
CA ILE A 418 -8.13 4.17 6.76
C ILE A 418 -6.66 3.83 6.98
N ASP A 419 -6.31 3.52 8.22
CA ASP A 419 -4.96 3.20 8.65
C ASP A 419 -4.67 1.71 8.52
N THR A 420 -5.57 0.90 9.08
CA THR A 420 -5.41 -0.54 9.19
C THR A 420 -6.68 -1.23 8.69
N VAL A 421 -6.52 -2.30 7.92
CA VAL A 421 -7.61 -3.18 7.48
C VAL A 421 -7.27 -4.61 7.84
N ILE A 422 -8.22 -5.29 8.46
CA ILE A 422 -8.11 -6.67 8.93
C ILE A 422 -9.15 -7.51 8.20
N VAL A 423 -8.74 -8.64 7.62
CA VAL A 423 -9.61 -9.61 6.96
C VAL A 423 -9.30 -10.98 7.53
N ASP A 424 -10.31 -11.68 8.06
CA ASP A 424 -10.12 -13.00 8.67
C ASP A 424 -9.01 -13.01 9.74
N GLY A 425 -8.95 -11.94 10.56
CA GLY A 425 -7.92 -11.73 11.59
C GLY A 425 -6.52 -11.38 11.08
N ARG A 426 -6.32 -11.29 9.76
CA ARG A 426 -5.03 -10.89 9.15
C ARG A 426 -5.03 -9.43 8.80
N ILE A 427 -3.99 -8.70 9.20
CA ILE A 427 -3.85 -7.31 8.77
C ILE A 427 -3.33 -7.28 7.34
N VAL A 428 -4.16 -6.82 6.42
CA VAL A 428 -3.85 -6.76 4.97
C VAL A 428 -3.38 -5.37 4.52
N LYS A 429 -3.37 -4.38 5.43
CA LYS A 429 -2.85 -3.01 5.22
C LYS A 429 -2.26 -2.47 6.53
N LYS A 430 -0.96 -2.12 6.53
CA LYS A 430 -0.20 -1.49 7.65
C LYS A 430 1.13 -0.86 7.14
N ASP A 431 1.55 0.33 7.62
CA ASP A 431 2.70 1.13 7.12
C ASP A 431 4.11 0.66 7.60
N GLY A 432 5.21 0.80 6.80
CA GLY A 432 6.59 0.42 7.25
C GLY A 432 7.91 0.74 6.48
N ALA A 433 7.99 1.25 5.24
CA ALA A 433 9.29 1.50 4.54
C ALA A 433 9.77 2.97 4.51
N TYR A 434 8.96 3.90 5.02
CA TYR A 434 9.05 5.33 4.69
C TYR A 434 9.31 6.23 5.92
N GLY A 435 9.81 5.66 7.01
CA GLY A 435 9.90 6.33 8.31
C GLY A 435 8.53 6.68 8.90
N THR A 436 8.53 7.17 10.15
CA THR A 436 7.34 7.66 10.86
C THR A 436 7.73 8.77 11.83
N TYR A 437 6.73 9.46 12.40
CA TYR A 437 6.91 10.61 13.29
C TYR A 437 5.97 10.54 14.51
N PRO A 438 6.36 11.07 15.68
CA PRO A 438 5.56 11.05 16.90
C PRO A 438 4.37 12.01 16.83
N LYS A 439 3.41 11.82 17.74
CA LYS A 439 2.19 12.64 17.81
C LYS A 439 2.49 14.15 17.93
N VAL A 440 3.50 14.54 18.69
CA VAL A 440 3.88 15.96 18.84
C VAL A 440 4.34 16.61 17.53
N VAL A 441 4.94 15.84 16.63
CA VAL A 441 5.37 16.32 15.30
C VAL A 441 4.17 16.36 14.33
N ARG A 442 3.29 15.36 14.40
CA ARG A 442 2.02 15.32 13.67
C ARG A 442 1.15 16.56 13.98
N ASP A 443 1.06 16.91 15.26
CA ASP A 443 0.21 18.02 15.71
C ASP A 443 0.77 19.37 15.22
N GLU A 444 2.10 19.52 15.21
CA GLU A 444 2.75 20.71 14.65
C GLU A 444 2.58 20.81 13.13
N LEU A 445 2.68 19.67 12.42
CA LEU A 445 2.41 19.61 10.98
C LEU A 445 1.01 20.14 10.66
N ARG A 446 0.00 19.60 11.36
CA ARG A 446 -1.41 19.98 11.17
C ARG A 446 -1.65 21.43 11.51
N ARG A 447 -1.06 21.93 12.60
CA ARG A 447 -1.12 23.34 12.96
C ARG A 447 -0.62 24.24 11.83
N PHE A 448 0.45 23.87 11.13
CA PHE A 448 0.92 24.64 9.96
C PHE A 448 -0.02 24.52 8.76
N GLN A 449 -0.59 23.34 8.50
CA GLN A 449 -1.58 23.15 7.43
C GLN A 449 -2.83 24.01 7.68
N ASP A 450 -3.34 24.04 8.92
CA ASP A 450 -4.45 24.91 9.32
C ASP A 450 -4.13 26.40 9.12
N LEU A 451 -2.90 26.82 9.44
CA LEU A 451 -2.45 28.20 9.26
C LEU A 451 -2.30 28.60 7.79
N ILE A 452 -1.89 27.68 6.92
CA ILE A 452 -1.88 27.91 5.47
C ILE A 452 -3.30 28.21 5.01
N GLU A 453 -4.24 27.31 5.29
CA GLU A 453 -5.60 27.42 4.75
C GLU A 453 -6.41 28.58 5.36
N ALA A 454 -6.11 28.96 6.60
CA ALA A 454 -6.75 30.11 7.23
C ALA A 454 -6.49 31.41 6.44
N ARG A 455 -5.26 31.62 5.95
CA ARG A 455 -4.87 32.84 5.20
C ARG A 455 -3.72 32.51 4.21
N PRO A 456 -3.99 31.89 3.05
CA PRO A 456 -2.95 31.31 2.19
C PRO A 456 -1.87 32.30 1.74
N ASP A 457 -2.24 33.43 1.15
CA ASP A 457 -1.26 34.45 0.72
C ASP A 457 -0.46 35.02 1.89
N HIS A 458 -1.10 35.22 3.04
CA HIS A 458 -0.41 35.72 4.22
C HIS A 458 0.61 34.71 4.74
N PHE A 459 0.21 33.44 4.83
CA PHE A 459 1.12 32.39 5.28
C PHE A 459 2.29 32.24 4.30
N ILE A 460 2.00 31.98 3.02
CA ILE A 460 3.03 31.65 2.01
C ILE A 460 3.98 32.82 1.80
N ARG A 461 3.48 34.06 1.71
CA ARG A 461 4.32 35.22 1.36
C ARG A 461 4.99 35.88 2.55
N HIS A 462 4.43 35.76 3.76
CA HIS A 462 4.90 36.53 4.92
C HIS A 462 5.31 35.70 6.13
N LEU A 463 4.66 34.56 6.41
CA LEU A 463 5.01 33.72 7.56
C LEU A 463 6.04 32.65 7.21
N TYR A 464 5.80 31.93 6.11
CA TYR A 464 6.59 30.79 5.69
C TYR A 464 8.10 31.09 5.59
N PRO A 465 8.57 32.22 5.00
CA PRO A 465 10.00 32.50 4.92
C PRO A 465 10.73 32.53 6.28
N GLY A 466 10.10 33.11 7.30
CA GLY A 466 10.68 33.20 8.65
C GLY A 466 10.58 31.89 9.44
N LEU A 467 9.49 31.13 9.25
CA LEU A 467 9.34 29.79 9.82
C LEU A 467 10.37 28.83 9.24
N LEU A 468 10.61 28.91 7.92
CA LEU A 468 11.63 28.14 7.23
C LEU A 468 13.03 28.46 7.76
N ASP A 469 13.35 29.74 7.99
CA ASP A 469 14.64 30.14 8.57
C ASP A 469 14.83 29.62 9.99
N THR A 470 13.79 29.67 10.80
CA THR A 470 13.82 29.11 12.17
C THR A 470 14.15 27.62 12.10
N SER A 471 13.47 26.89 11.21
CA SER A 471 13.73 25.48 10.99
C SER A 471 15.15 25.19 10.51
N ARG A 472 15.64 25.98 9.53
CA ARG A 472 17.01 25.88 9.00
C ARG A 472 18.06 26.15 10.07
N ALA A 473 17.83 27.13 10.95
CA ALA A 473 18.75 27.47 12.02
C ALA A 473 18.88 26.31 13.03
N GLU A 474 17.76 25.72 13.46
CA GLU A 474 17.73 24.60 14.41
C GLU A 474 18.45 23.37 13.84
N ILE A 475 18.18 23.00 12.58
CA ILE A 475 18.83 21.84 11.97
C ILE A 475 20.31 22.08 11.65
N ALA A 476 20.68 23.31 11.30
CA ALA A 476 22.07 23.69 11.05
C ALA A 476 22.89 23.62 12.34
N GLN A 477 22.32 24.09 13.47
CA GLN A 477 22.93 23.92 14.78
C GLN A 477 23.07 22.44 15.14
N TYR A 478 22.02 21.64 14.92
CA TYR A 478 22.04 20.20 15.18
C TYR A 478 23.14 19.46 14.39
N LEU A 479 23.38 19.87 13.14
CA LEU A 479 24.38 19.27 12.24
C LEU A 479 25.76 19.93 12.30
N ASN A 480 25.95 20.91 13.19
CA ASN A 480 27.15 21.75 13.29
C ASN A 480 27.58 22.33 11.92
N ALA A 481 26.66 23.01 11.24
CA ALA A 481 26.86 23.66 9.95
C ALA A 481 26.42 25.13 9.99
N PRO A 482 27.01 26.02 9.16
CA PRO A 482 26.47 27.35 8.95
C PRO A 482 25.05 27.31 8.35
N VAL A 483 24.14 28.13 8.87
CA VAL A 483 22.73 28.16 8.43
C VAL A 483 22.60 28.46 6.93
N ASN A 484 23.45 29.35 6.41
CA ASN A 484 23.45 29.74 4.99
C ASN A 484 23.98 28.64 4.04
N GLU A 485 24.42 27.50 4.56
CA GLU A 485 24.82 26.31 3.80
C GLU A 485 23.76 25.21 3.79
N ILE A 486 22.69 25.36 4.57
CA ILE A 486 21.61 24.38 4.70
C ILE A 486 20.34 24.89 4.01
N VAL A 487 19.77 24.07 3.14
CA VAL A 487 18.44 24.25 2.55
C VAL A 487 17.65 22.94 2.62
N TYR A 488 16.35 22.98 2.31
CA TYR A 488 15.52 21.79 2.23
C TYR A 488 15.16 21.44 0.79
N VAL A 489 15.04 20.15 0.54
CA VAL A 489 14.50 19.58 -0.70
C VAL A 489 13.60 18.40 -0.37
N LYS A 490 12.81 17.94 -1.35
CA LYS A 490 11.80 16.89 -1.12
C LYS A 490 12.40 15.51 -0.85
N SER A 491 13.56 15.20 -1.42
CA SER A 491 14.21 13.90 -1.30
C SER A 491 15.70 13.93 -1.61
N ALA A 492 16.44 12.90 -1.18
CA ALA A 492 17.84 12.69 -1.57
C ALA A 492 18.01 12.60 -3.10
N THR A 493 17.10 11.90 -3.77
CA THR A 493 17.08 11.82 -5.23
C THR A 493 16.95 13.19 -5.90
N ALA A 494 16.13 14.09 -5.33
CA ALA A 494 15.99 15.46 -5.84
C ALA A 494 17.27 16.28 -5.63
N ALA A 495 17.95 16.13 -4.49
CA ALA A 495 19.24 16.80 -4.25
C ALA A 495 20.33 16.32 -5.22
N ILE A 496 20.46 15.00 -5.41
CA ILE A 496 21.47 14.42 -6.29
C ILE A 496 21.21 14.82 -7.75
N ASN A 497 19.94 14.83 -8.19
CA ASN A 497 19.59 15.42 -9.47
C ASN A 497 19.97 16.90 -9.54
N THR A 498 19.74 17.66 -8.47
CA THR A 498 20.11 19.08 -8.41
C THR A 498 21.61 19.27 -8.54
N VAL A 499 22.44 18.46 -7.87
CA VAL A 499 23.90 18.52 -7.99
C VAL A 499 24.34 18.16 -9.41
N LEU A 500 24.00 16.96 -9.87
CA LEU A 500 24.54 16.42 -11.13
C LEU A 500 24.07 17.23 -12.34
N ARG A 501 22.83 17.71 -12.36
CA ARG A 501 22.30 18.49 -13.50
C ARG A 501 22.77 19.96 -13.51
N ASN A 502 23.36 20.45 -12.43
CA ASN A 502 23.93 21.80 -12.39
C ASN A 502 25.42 21.83 -12.75
N LEU A 503 26.12 20.71 -12.60
CA LEU A 503 27.52 20.59 -13.04
C LEU A 503 27.61 20.58 -14.56
N SER A 504 28.66 21.21 -15.08
CA SER A 504 29.03 21.12 -16.50
C SER A 504 30.10 20.05 -16.65
N PHE A 505 29.90 19.11 -17.57
CA PHE A 505 30.81 18.00 -17.83
C PHE A 505 31.43 18.10 -19.21
N GLY A 506 32.75 17.92 -19.29
CA GLY A 506 33.48 17.75 -20.55
C GLY A 506 33.73 16.28 -20.88
N ASP A 507 34.21 16.00 -22.10
CA ASP A 507 34.38 14.65 -22.64
C ASP A 507 35.34 13.75 -21.84
N LYS A 508 36.18 14.34 -20.99
CA LYS A 508 37.12 13.63 -20.12
C LYS A 508 36.61 13.46 -18.69
N ASP A 509 35.47 14.05 -18.34
CA ASP A 509 34.96 14.00 -16.98
C ASP A 509 34.32 12.65 -16.69
N VAL A 510 34.64 12.10 -15.52
CA VAL A 510 34.10 10.82 -15.06
C VAL A 510 33.56 10.94 -13.63
N ILE A 511 32.38 10.35 -13.40
CA ILE A 511 31.84 10.13 -12.06
C ILE A 511 32.21 8.74 -11.55
N ILE A 512 32.70 8.67 -10.30
CA ILE A 512 32.95 7.41 -9.61
C ILE A 512 31.83 7.15 -8.59
N TYR A 513 31.29 5.94 -8.56
CA TYR A 513 30.30 5.52 -7.57
C TYR A 513 30.38 4.01 -7.29
N PHE A 514 29.78 3.54 -6.21
CA PHE A 514 29.77 2.13 -5.83
C PHE A 514 28.52 1.41 -6.37
N SER A 515 28.63 0.12 -6.69
CA SER A 515 27.50 -0.67 -7.21
C SER A 515 26.35 -0.85 -6.23
N THR A 516 26.55 -0.49 -4.96
CA THR A 516 25.53 -0.47 -3.92
C THR A 516 24.79 0.87 -3.79
N ILE A 517 25.11 1.87 -4.62
CA ILE A 517 24.41 3.15 -4.61
C ILE A 517 22.90 2.92 -4.82
N PHE A 518 22.07 3.81 -4.26
CA PHE A 518 20.63 3.70 -4.45
C PHE A 518 20.25 3.74 -5.94
N SER A 519 19.36 2.83 -6.36
CA SER A 519 19.07 2.61 -7.79
C SER A 519 18.59 3.87 -8.52
N ALA A 520 17.78 4.73 -7.88
CA ALA A 520 17.35 5.99 -8.50
C ALA A 520 18.51 6.97 -8.72
N CYS A 521 19.53 6.92 -7.87
CA CYS A 521 20.73 7.74 -8.00
C CYS A 521 21.60 7.24 -9.15
N GLU A 522 21.74 5.91 -9.32
CA GLU A 522 22.37 5.32 -10.51
C GLU A 522 21.63 5.69 -11.81
N ARG A 523 20.29 5.57 -11.83
CA ARG A 523 19.48 6.01 -13.00
C ARG A 523 19.63 7.51 -13.28
N THR A 524 19.88 8.31 -12.24
CA THR A 524 20.19 9.73 -12.42
C THR A 524 21.52 9.93 -13.13
N ILE A 525 22.55 9.15 -12.79
CA ILE A 525 23.85 9.19 -13.49
C ILE A 525 23.65 8.84 -14.98
N GLU A 526 22.98 7.73 -15.27
CA GLU A 526 22.71 7.29 -16.65
C GLU A 526 21.95 8.38 -17.44
N SER A 527 20.90 8.97 -16.86
CA SER A 527 20.15 10.06 -17.50
C SER A 527 21.00 11.32 -17.77
N VAL A 528 21.97 11.63 -16.90
CA VAL A 528 22.89 12.76 -17.12
C VAL A 528 23.89 12.42 -18.23
N MET A 529 24.35 11.17 -18.33
CA MET A 529 25.23 10.70 -19.41
C MET A 529 24.53 10.71 -20.78
N GLU A 530 23.21 10.56 -20.84
CA GLU A 530 22.46 10.70 -22.10
C GLU A 530 22.43 12.14 -22.63
N THR A 531 22.57 13.12 -21.74
CA THR A 531 22.39 14.55 -22.07
C THR A 531 23.69 15.36 -21.94
N THR A 532 24.78 14.73 -21.53
CA THR A 532 26.10 15.35 -21.33
C THR A 532 27.23 14.37 -21.69
N PRO A 533 28.45 14.83 -21.98
CA PRO A 533 29.59 13.95 -22.24
C PRO A 533 30.14 13.17 -21.02
N LEU A 534 29.46 13.23 -19.87
CA LEU A 534 29.90 12.57 -18.64
C LEU A 534 30.08 11.06 -18.87
N GLN A 535 31.16 10.52 -18.32
CA GLN A 535 31.40 9.08 -18.23
C GLN A 535 31.20 8.57 -16.80
N ALA A 536 31.01 7.27 -16.64
CA ALA A 536 30.81 6.64 -15.33
C ALA A 536 31.82 5.50 -15.08
N ARG A 537 32.32 5.40 -13.84
CA ARG A 537 33.10 4.27 -13.34
C ARG A 537 32.44 3.72 -12.08
N LYS A 538 31.84 2.54 -12.22
CA LYS A 538 31.19 1.81 -11.13
C LYS A 538 32.22 0.92 -10.43
N ILE A 539 32.29 1.04 -9.10
CA ILE A 539 33.12 0.20 -8.24
C ILE A 539 32.24 -0.94 -7.72
N GLU A 540 32.55 -2.18 -8.09
CA GLU A 540 31.80 -3.32 -7.57
C GLU A 540 32.06 -3.54 -6.08
N CYS A 541 30.98 -3.55 -5.28
CA CYS A 541 30.99 -3.78 -3.83
C CYS A 541 30.18 -5.02 -3.47
N LEU A 542 30.88 -6.14 -3.25
CA LEU A 542 30.29 -7.38 -2.79
C LEU A 542 30.59 -7.58 -1.30
N PHE A 543 29.70 -7.10 -0.44
CA PHE A 543 29.78 -7.35 1.01
C PHE A 543 29.72 -8.85 1.36
N PRO A 544 30.39 -9.30 2.44
CA PRO A 544 31.09 -8.48 3.44
C PRO A 544 32.45 -7.95 2.94
N MET A 545 32.70 -6.66 3.19
CA MET A 545 33.89 -5.92 2.78
C MET A 545 34.25 -4.93 3.88
N SER A 546 35.51 -4.89 4.28
CA SER A 546 36.02 -3.96 5.28
C SER A 546 36.11 -2.54 4.73
N HIS A 547 36.12 -1.55 5.63
CA HIS A 547 36.34 -0.15 5.25
C HIS A 547 37.66 0.06 4.48
N ASP A 548 38.72 -0.65 4.85
CA ASP A 548 40.01 -0.53 4.14
C ASP A 548 39.96 -1.09 2.71
N GLU A 549 39.24 -2.19 2.49
CA GLU A 549 39.02 -2.72 1.14
C GLU A 549 38.18 -1.77 0.27
N ILE A 550 37.13 -1.15 0.84
CA ILE A 550 36.32 -0.13 0.15
C ILE A 550 37.19 1.04 -0.29
N ILE A 551 38.05 1.53 0.61
CA ILE A 551 38.97 2.64 0.35
C ILE A 551 40.00 2.26 -0.73
N ALA A 552 40.58 1.06 -0.65
CA ALA A 552 41.52 0.57 -1.64
C ALA A 552 40.89 0.50 -3.04
N ARG A 553 39.66 -0.02 -3.16
CA ARG A 553 38.93 -0.06 -4.43
C ARG A 553 38.61 1.32 -4.97
N PHE A 554 38.28 2.28 -4.10
CA PHE A 554 38.05 3.67 -4.51
C PHE A 554 39.32 4.32 -5.07
N LEU A 555 40.44 4.21 -4.36
CA LEU A 555 41.74 4.74 -4.80
C LEU A 555 42.19 4.10 -6.11
N GLU A 556 41.96 2.79 -6.27
CA GLU A 556 42.26 2.07 -7.50
C GLU A 556 41.42 2.58 -8.68
N ALA A 557 40.12 2.80 -8.49
CA ALA A 557 39.26 3.38 -9.52
C ALA A 557 39.71 4.81 -9.90
N VAL A 558 40.12 5.62 -8.93
CA VAL A 558 40.70 6.96 -9.17
C VAL A 558 42.00 6.86 -9.96
N ARG A 559 42.88 5.91 -9.63
CA ARG A 559 44.15 5.67 -10.33
C ARG A 559 43.90 5.26 -11.78
N HIS A 560 43.06 4.26 -12.01
CA HIS A 560 42.71 3.78 -13.35
C HIS A 560 42.05 4.86 -14.21
N ALA A 561 41.15 5.67 -13.64
CA ALA A 561 40.56 6.78 -14.36
C ALA A 561 41.63 7.78 -14.84
N LYS A 562 42.62 8.09 -14.00
CA LYS A 562 43.74 8.99 -14.37
C LYS A 562 44.64 8.37 -15.44
N GLU A 563 44.92 7.07 -15.36
CA GLU A 563 45.72 6.33 -16.37
C GLU A 563 45.03 6.29 -17.73
N ASP A 564 43.70 6.19 -17.75
CA ASP A 564 42.88 6.28 -18.96
C ASP A 564 42.76 7.73 -19.49
N GLY A 565 43.45 8.69 -18.87
CA GLY A 565 43.44 10.11 -19.27
C GLY A 565 42.14 10.85 -18.94
N LEU A 566 41.33 10.31 -18.02
CA LEU A 566 40.08 10.91 -17.54
C LEU A 566 40.31 11.79 -16.31
N HIS A 567 39.42 12.76 -16.11
CA HIS A 567 39.35 13.61 -14.92
C HIS A 567 38.19 13.17 -14.05
N VAL A 568 38.48 12.61 -12.87
CA VAL A 568 37.45 12.27 -11.89
C VAL A 568 36.84 13.56 -11.35
N ARG A 569 35.66 13.91 -11.87
CA ARG A 569 35.04 15.21 -11.59
C ARG A 569 34.31 15.21 -10.25
N ILE A 570 33.64 14.09 -9.96
CA ILE A 570 32.77 13.94 -8.79
C ILE A 570 32.73 12.46 -8.39
N ALA A 571 32.63 12.21 -7.09
CA ALA A 571 32.37 10.89 -6.53
C ALA A 571 31.03 10.90 -5.79
N LEU A 572 30.18 9.90 -6.05
CA LEU A 572 28.89 9.71 -5.38
C LEU A 572 28.94 8.45 -4.51
N PHE A 573 28.73 8.60 -3.21
CA PHE A 573 28.78 7.50 -2.26
C PHE A 573 27.87 7.72 -1.06
N ASP A 574 27.38 6.62 -0.49
CA ASP A 574 26.48 6.66 0.65
C ASP A 574 27.19 6.96 1.97
N THR A 575 26.44 7.46 2.95
CA THR A 575 26.82 7.28 4.37
C THR A 575 26.54 5.86 4.82
N ILE A 576 25.29 5.42 4.66
CA ILE A 576 24.79 4.09 4.94
C ILE A 576 24.02 3.61 3.70
N VAL A 577 24.47 2.49 3.14
CA VAL A 577 23.87 1.86 1.96
C VAL A 577 22.44 1.42 2.27
N SER A 578 21.55 1.50 1.28
CA SER A 578 20.19 0.96 1.44
C SER A 578 20.20 -0.58 1.48
N CYS A 579 20.70 -1.25 0.43
CA CYS A 579 20.73 -2.71 0.35
C CYS A 579 22.10 -3.20 -0.13
N PRO A 580 22.87 -3.96 0.67
CA PRO A 580 22.62 -4.26 2.09
C PRO A 580 22.66 -3.00 2.98
N GLY A 581 21.95 -3.03 4.11
CA GLY A 581 21.97 -1.91 5.07
C GLY A 581 23.28 -1.86 5.83
N VAL A 582 24.28 -1.12 5.34
CA VAL A 582 25.65 -1.10 5.91
C VAL A 582 26.27 0.29 5.91
N ARG A 583 27.08 0.60 6.93
CA ARG A 583 27.84 1.86 7.03
C ARG A 583 29.08 1.84 6.12
N LEU A 584 29.21 2.85 5.25
CA LEU A 584 30.42 3.10 4.47
C LEU A 584 31.40 4.00 5.24
N PRO A 585 32.71 3.96 4.93
CA PRO A 585 33.72 4.89 5.49
C PRO A 585 33.65 6.26 4.81
N PHE A 586 32.48 6.89 4.80
CA PHE A 586 32.22 8.11 4.02
C PHE A 586 33.08 9.29 4.45
N GLU A 587 33.49 9.38 5.72
CA GLU A 587 34.39 10.43 6.21
C GLU A 587 35.78 10.32 5.55
N ARG A 588 36.29 9.09 5.45
CA ARG A 588 37.57 8.81 4.77
C ARG A 588 37.45 9.03 3.27
N LEU A 589 36.34 8.62 2.65
CA LEU A 589 36.09 8.87 1.22
C LEU A 589 36.03 10.36 0.91
N THR A 590 35.33 11.16 1.71
CA THR A 590 35.28 12.62 1.57
C THR A 590 36.68 13.25 1.71
N ASN A 591 37.48 12.80 2.68
CA ASN A 591 38.86 13.28 2.83
C ASN A 591 39.74 12.95 1.61
N ILE A 592 39.65 11.72 1.08
CA ILE A 592 40.39 11.32 -0.13
C ILE A 592 39.92 12.14 -1.34
N CYS A 593 38.62 12.39 -1.48
CA CYS A 593 38.10 13.26 -2.53
C CYS A 593 38.77 14.64 -2.49
N ARG A 594 38.87 15.25 -1.29
CA ARG A 594 39.54 16.54 -1.09
C ARG A 594 41.03 16.47 -1.48
N GLU A 595 41.76 15.47 -1.00
CA GLU A 595 43.19 15.26 -1.32
C GLU A 595 43.44 15.09 -2.83
N HIS A 596 42.49 14.49 -3.54
CA HIS A 596 42.59 14.23 -4.97
C HIS A 596 41.89 15.30 -5.85
N ASN A 597 41.37 16.37 -5.25
CA ASN A 597 40.60 17.43 -5.92
C ASN A 597 39.40 16.90 -6.73
N ILE A 598 38.63 16.00 -6.11
CA ILE A 598 37.40 15.38 -6.62
C ILE A 598 36.24 15.94 -5.80
N LEU A 599 35.15 16.36 -6.45
CA LEU A 599 33.96 16.78 -5.72
C LEU A 599 33.33 15.59 -4.99
N SER A 600 33.07 15.72 -3.70
CA SER A 600 32.37 14.73 -2.89
C SER A 600 30.86 14.98 -2.87
N CYS A 601 30.07 14.05 -3.40
CA CYS A 601 28.61 14.07 -3.30
C CYS A 601 28.17 12.91 -2.42
N VAL A 602 27.80 13.23 -1.18
CA VAL A 602 27.48 12.23 -0.17
C VAL A 602 25.97 12.00 -0.15
N ASP A 603 25.54 10.80 -0.56
CA ASP A 603 24.17 10.33 -0.36
C ASP A 603 23.99 9.90 1.11
N GLY A 604 23.68 10.90 1.92
CA GLY A 604 23.38 10.74 3.34
C GLY A 604 21.94 10.34 3.61
N ALA A 605 21.18 9.81 2.64
CA ALA A 605 19.74 9.55 2.83
C ALA A 605 19.45 8.79 4.14
N HIS A 606 20.28 7.80 4.46
CA HIS A 606 20.33 7.16 5.76
C HIS A 606 21.43 7.78 6.62
N GLY A 607 21.16 8.91 7.30
CA GLY A 607 22.18 9.63 8.06
C GLY A 607 21.62 10.38 9.26
N VAL A 608 21.02 11.56 9.01
CA VAL A 608 20.51 12.46 10.05
C VAL A 608 19.49 11.77 10.95
N GLY A 609 19.75 11.80 12.26
CA GLY A 609 18.92 11.15 13.27
C GLY A 609 19.19 9.65 13.48
N GLN A 610 20.02 9.03 12.64
CA GLN A 610 20.46 7.63 12.78
C GLN A 610 21.89 7.52 13.34
N ILE A 611 22.78 8.39 12.87
CA ILE A 611 24.19 8.45 13.26
C ILE A 611 24.55 9.89 13.63
N PRO A 612 25.55 10.09 14.50
CA PRO A 612 26.08 11.43 14.73
C PRO A 612 26.67 11.99 13.43
N LEU A 613 26.33 13.24 13.13
CA LEU A 613 26.81 13.95 11.95
C LEU A 613 27.30 15.34 12.35
N ASN A 614 28.50 15.67 11.91
CA ASN A 614 29.09 16.99 12.03
C ASN A 614 29.50 17.43 10.62
N LEU A 615 28.67 18.24 9.97
CA LEU A 615 28.90 18.63 8.58
C LEU A 615 30.03 19.64 8.42
N GLY A 616 30.31 20.44 9.47
CA GLY A 616 31.48 21.32 9.51
C GLY A 616 32.80 20.54 9.53
N GLU A 617 32.86 19.41 10.22
CA GLU A 617 34.04 18.52 10.23
C GLU A 617 34.13 17.61 9.00
N LEU A 618 32.99 17.07 8.55
CA LEU A 618 32.94 16.25 7.34
C LEU A 618 33.42 17.04 6.12
N ASP A 619 32.99 18.31 6.02
CA ASP A 619 33.38 19.27 4.99
C ASP A 619 33.23 18.70 3.56
N ALA A 620 32.10 18.01 3.31
CA ALA A 620 31.74 17.49 2.01
C ALA A 620 31.34 18.61 1.03
N ASP A 621 31.52 18.38 -0.28
CA ASP A 621 31.16 19.36 -1.30
C ASP A 621 29.66 19.47 -1.53
N PHE A 622 28.95 18.34 -1.37
CA PHE A 622 27.50 18.24 -1.35
C PHE A 622 27.10 17.11 -0.41
N PHE A 623 26.15 17.37 0.50
CA PHE A 623 25.62 16.35 1.40
C PHE A 623 24.10 16.45 1.45
N VAL A 624 23.41 15.30 1.33
CA VAL A 624 21.95 15.26 1.50
C VAL A 624 21.54 14.21 2.50
N SER A 625 20.57 14.47 3.36
CA SER A 625 20.05 13.45 4.29
C SER A 625 18.54 13.55 4.52
N MET A 626 17.86 12.41 4.66
CA MET A 626 16.40 12.33 4.75
C MET A 626 15.95 12.46 6.21
N ALA A 627 15.49 13.65 6.59
CA ALA A 627 14.98 13.90 7.94
C ALA A 627 13.77 13.01 8.28
N HIS A 628 12.95 12.66 7.29
CA HIS A 628 11.77 11.84 7.54
C HIS A 628 12.03 10.34 7.71
N LYS A 629 13.28 9.88 7.53
CA LYS A 629 13.62 8.47 7.79
C LYS A 629 13.91 8.25 9.28
N TRP A 630 14.84 9.01 9.84
CA TRP A 630 15.41 8.73 11.17
C TRP A 630 15.34 9.89 12.15
N LEU A 631 15.04 11.10 11.67
CA LEU A 631 14.87 12.27 12.53
C LEU A 631 13.44 12.40 13.07
N TYR A 632 12.56 11.47 12.74
CA TYR A 632 11.14 11.49 13.12
C TYR A 632 10.36 12.70 12.56
N ASN A 633 10.73 13.16 11.37
CA ASN A 633 10.04 14.23 10.67
C ASN A 633 8.99 13.67 9.69
N PRO A 634 7.94 14.43 9.30
CA PRO A 634 7.01 14.03 8.26
C PRO A 634 7.69 13.89 6.89
N ARG A 635 7.13 12.99 6.08
CA ARG A 635 7.63 12.62 4.75
C ARG A 635 7.70 13.83 3.81
N GLY A 636 8.64 13.78 2.86
CA GLY A 636 8.87 14.88 1.92
C GLY A 636 9.84 15.95 2.42
N CYS A 637 10.70 15.63 3.39
CA CYS A 637 11.75 16.52 3.90
C CYS A 637 13.14 15.86 3.87
N ALA A 638 14.08 16.51 3.18
CA ALA A 638 15.50 16.20 3.18
C ALA A 638 16.32 17.48 3.41
N VAL A 639 17.34 17.36 4.26
CA VAL A 639 18.34 18.40 4.50
C VAL A 639 19.37 18.33 3.39
N PHE A 640 19.62 19.45 2.71
CA PHE A 640 20.62 19.57 1.66
C PHE A 640 21.66 20.62 2.06
N HIS A 641 22.88 20.16 2.30
CA HIS A 641 24.03 20.98 2.66
C HIS A 641 24.92 21.20 1.45
N VAL A 642 25.24 22.47 1.20
CA VAL A 642 26.20 22.92 0.18
C VAL A 642 27.05 24.04 0.78
N PRO A 643 28.35 23.82 0.97
CA PRO A 643 29.22 24.82 1.56
C PRO A 643 29.30 26.06 0.67
N VAL A 644 29.50 27.24 1.26
CA VAL A 644 29.48 28.52 0.52
C VAL A 644 30.39 28.49 -0.71
N ARG A 645 31.55 27.82 -0.61
CA ARG A 645 32.51 27.65 -1.70
C ARG A 645 31.92 26.98 -2.95
N ASN A 646 30.87 26.17 -2.83
CA ASN A 646 30.27 25.38 -3.92
C ASN A 646 28.85 25.83 -4.30
N GLN A 647 28.23 26.75 -3.56
CA GLN A 647 26.86 27.22 -3.86
C GLN A 647 26.71 27.84 -5.26
N HIS A 648 27.79 28.42 -5.79
CA HIS A 648 27.83 28.98 -7.14
C HIS A 648 27.69 27.91 -8.25
N LEU A 649 28.01 26.65 -7.95
CA LEU A 649 27.84 25.52 -8.87
C LEU A 649 26.36 25.18 -9.04
N ILE A 650 25.53 25.39 -8.01
CA ILE A 650 24.08 25.23 -8.09
C ILE A 650 23.51 26.49 -8.75
N ARG A 651 23.26 26.45 -10.06
CA ARG A 651 22.70 27.56 -10.84
C ARG A 651 21.17 27.61 -10.77
N THR A 652 20.52 26.45 -10.71
CA THR A 652 19.06 26.30 -10.64
C THR A 652 18.65 25.19 -9.66
N THR A 653 17.41 25.23 -9.21
CA THR A 653 16.75 24.17 -8.45
C THR A 653 16.08 23.15 -9.37
N ILE A 654 15.50 22.09 -8.80
CA ILE A 654 14.63 21.17 -9.54
C ILE A 654 13.23 21.16 -8.89
N PRO A 655 12.19 21.61 -9.63
CA PRO A 655 12.26 22.31 -10.91
C PRO A 655 12.92 23.70 -10.79
N THR A 656 13.26 24.30 -11.94
CA THR A 656 13.70 25.71 -12.01
C THR A 656 12.56 26.63 -11.56
N SER A 657 12.88 27.64 -10.73
CA SER A 657 11.89 28.58 -10.16
C SER A 657 12.36 30.05 -10.25
N HIS A 658 11.66 30.95 -9.55
CA HIS A 658 11.73 32.42 -9.65
C HIS A 658 13.13 33.03 -9.45
N GLU A 659 13.98 32.43 -8.63
CA GLU A 659 15.32 32.94 -8.29
C GLU A 659 16.43 32.47 -9.25
N PHE A 660 16.06 31.80 -10.36
CA PHE A 660 17.01 31.49 -11.43
C PHE A 660 17.37 32.75 -12.21
N THR A 661 18.67 33.00 -12.41
CA THR A 661 19.15 34.08 -13.27
C THR A 661 19.88 33.50 -14.49
N PRO A 662 19.42 33.79 -15.73
CA PRO A 662 20.12 33.40 -16.95
C PRO A 662 21.55 33.94 -17.02
N ARG A 663 22.47 33.22 -17.68
CA ARG A 663 23.84 33.70 -17.89
C ARG A 663 23.82 34.99 -18.74
N GLY A 664 24.62 35.98 -18.36
CA GLY A 664 24.74 37.26 -19.06
C GLY A 664 23.68 38.30 -18.71
N GLN A 665 22.68 37.97 -17.88
CA GLN A 665 21.76 38.95 -17.31
C GLN A 665 22.29 39.48 -15.97
N THR A 666 22.06 40.78 -15.73
CA THR A 666 22.38 41.40 -14.44
C THR A 666 21.45 40.85 -13.38
N GLU A 667 22.03 40.34 -12.30
CA GLU A 667 21.29 39.91 -11.12
C GLU A 667 20.52 41.10 -10.52
N SER A 668 19.24 40.90 -10.20
CA SER A 668 18.44 41.87 -9.45
C SER A 668 19.10 42.20 -8.09
N LEU A 669 18.92 43.43 -7.62
CA LEU A 669 19.42 43.85 -6.31
C LEU A 669 18.82 42.94 -5.23
N ASN A 670 19.67 42.24 -4.47
CA ASN A 670 19.21 41.41 -3.35
C ASN A 670 18.91 42.32 -2.15
N LEU A 671 17.62 42.53 -1.88
CA LEU A 671 17.14 43.31 -0.74
C LEU A 671 17.00 42.48 0.55
N SER A 672 17.28 41.17 0.49
CA SER A 672 17.25 40.25 1.62
C SER A 672 18.63 40.13 2.28
N THR A 673 18.64 39.78 3.57
CA THR A 673 19.86 39.38 4.28
C THR A 673 20.31 37.96 3.93
N LYS A 674 19.46 37.17 3.26
CA LYS A 674 19.77 35.81 2.82
C LYS A 674 20.64 35.80 1.56
N SER A 675 21.48 34.78 1.43
CA SER A 675 22.20 34.51 0.19
C SER A 675 21.24 34.14 -0.95
N ARG A 676 21.69 34.34 -2.20
CA ARG A 676 20.91 33.92 -3.38
C ARG A 676 20.68 32.41 -3.42
N PHE A 677 21.61 31.61 -2.87
CA PHE A 677 21.42 30.17 -2.77
C PHE A 677 20.24 29.84 -1.85
N GLU A 678 20.16 30.48 -0.68
CA GLU A 678 19.06 30.28 0.27
C GLU A 678 17.71 30.68 -0.33
N LEU A 679 17.65 31.85 -0.97
CA LEU A 679 16.44 32.34 -1.64
C LEU A 679 15.96 31.36 -2.71
N ARG A 680 16.89 30.75 -3.46
CA ARG A 680 16.56 29.83 -4.54
C ARG A 680 15.77 28.62 -4.08
N PHE A 681 16.09 28.07 -2.91
CA PHE A 681 15.39 26.93 -2.34
C PHE A 681 14.19 27.30 -1.47
N GLN A 682 13.93 28.60 -1.26
CA GLN A 682 12.79 29.03 -0.47
C GLN A 682 11.46 28.70 -1.15
N ASN A 683 11.34 28.93 -2.47
CA ASN A 683 10.11 28.75 -3.23
C ASN A 683 10.40 28.06 -4.57
N VAL A 684 10.36 26.72 -4.59
CA VAL A 684 10.77 25.91 -5.76
C VAL A 684 9.56 25.37 -6.55
N ALA A 685 8.39 25.27 -5.93
CA ALA A 685 7.09 24.97 -6.53
C ALA A 685 6.00 25.26 -5.49
N ILE A 686 4.74 25.37 -5.92
CA ILE A 686 3.61 25.40 -4.97
C ILE A 686 3.32 23.96 -4.55
N THR A 687 3.77 23.58 -3.36
CA THR A 687 3.53 22.26 -2.74
C THR A 687 3.30 22.43 -1.25
N ASP A 688 2.88 21.37 -0.55
CA ASP A 688 2.91 21.36 0.91
C ASP A 688 4.36 21.21 1.39
N ASP A 689 4.94 22.32 1.84
CA ASP A 689 6.27 22.43 2.44
C ASP A 689 6.23 22.47 3.98
N THR A 690 5.07 22.25 4.60
CA THR A 690 4.97 22.19 6.07
C THR A 690 5.84 21.12 6.73
N PRO A 691 6.18 19.97 6.10
CA PRO A 691 7.18 19.05 6.66
C PRO A 691 8.55 19.68 6.89
N TYR A 692 8.92 20.74 6.17
CA TYR A 692 10.17 21.45 6.44
C TYR A 692 10.09 22.17 7.78
N LEU A 693 8.93 22.76 8.08
CA LEU A 693 8.71 23.60 9.26
C LEU A 693 8.63 22.80 10.58
N THR A 694 8.44 21.48 10.50
CA THR A 694 8.28 20.61 11.68
C THR A 694 9.60 20.09 12.26
N ILE A 695 10.73 20.34 11.61
CA ILE A 695 12.04 19.90 12.11
C ILE A 695 12.31 20.34 13.55
N PRO A 696 12.01 21.59 13.97
CA PRO A 696 12.16 21.98 15.37
C PRO A 696 11.33 21.12 16.33
N ALA A 697 10.13 20.69 15.94
CA ALA A 697 9.32 19.80 16.78
C ALA A 697 9.92 18.40 16.87
N ALA A 698 10.48 17.89 15.77
CA ALA A 698 11.15 16.59 15.74
C ALA A 698 12.43 16.59 16.60
N LEU A 699 13.24 17.64 16.51
CA LEU A 699 14.43 17.83 17.34
C LEU A 699 14.08 18.01 18.82
N ARG A 700 13.00 18.76 19.14
CA ARG A 700 12.49 18.86 20.51
C ARG A 700 12.11 17.50 21.07
N PHE A 701 11.30 16.73 20.34
CA PHE A 701 10.91 15.38 20.76
C PHE A 701 12.11 14.50 21.09
N ARG A 702 13.12 14.50 20.21
CA ARG A 702 14.34 13.71 20.41
C ARG A 702 15.14 14.16 21.63
N ARG A 703 15.25 15.46 21.85
CA ARG A 703 15.90 16.04 23.03
C ARG A 703 15.15 15.73 24.33
N ASP A 704 13.83 15.62 24.28
CA ASP A 704 12.99 15.33 25.43
C ASP A 704 13.00 13.84 25.83
N LEU A 705 13.49 12.96 24.94
CA LEU A 705 13.73 11.55 25.29
C LEU A 705 14.90 11.43 26.29
N PRO A 706 14.85 10.48 27.25
CA PRO A 706 15.91 10.30 28.23
C PRO A 706 17.29 10.11 27.58
N GLY A 707 18.23 11.00 27.89
CA GLY A 707 19.59 10.98 27.32
C GLY A 707 19.74 11.59 25.93
N GLY A 708 18.66 12.10 25.33
CA GLY A 708 18.69 12.80 24.05
C GLY A 708 19.22 11.96 22.90
N ASP A 709 19.85 12.62 21.91
CA ASP A 709 20.30 11.95 20.68
C ASP A 709 21.38 10.89 20.90
N GLU A 710 22.31 11.09 21.83
CA GLU A 710 23.35 10.10 22.14
C GLU A 710 22.76 8.78 22.63
N ALA A 711 21.74 8.85 23.48
CA ALA A 711 21.02 7.67 23.93
C ALA A 711 20.22 7.03 22.79
N ILE A 712 19.59 7.83 21.92
CA ILE A 712 18.87 7.33 20.74
C ILE A 712 19.83 6.58 19.81
N PHE A 713 20.95 7.19 19.41
CA PHE A 713 21.94 6.56 18.53
C PHE A 713 22.46 5.25 19.09
N THR A 714 22.78 5.24 20.38
CA THR A 714 23.25 4.04 21.09
C THR A 714 22.18 2.96 21.07
N TYR A 715 20.96 3.29 21.51
CA TYR A 715 19.86 2.34 21.63
C TYR A 715 19.47 1.71 20.30
N ILE A 716 19.24 2.51 19.25
CA ILE A 716 18.78 1.98 17.95
C ILE A 716 19.84 1.09 17.30
N ARG A 717 21.12 1.36 17.54
CA ARG A 717 22.24 0.53 17.08
C ARG A 717 22.32 -0.77 17.89
N GLU A 718 22.24 -0.69 19.21
CA GLU A 718 22.34 -1.87 20.08
C GLU A 718 21.16 -2.82 19.89
N VAL A 719 19.93 -2.28 19.85
CA VAL A 719 18.72 -3.11 19.71
C VAL A 719 18.72 -3.89 18.41
N VAL A 720 19.14 -3.29 17.28
CA VAL A 720 19.24 -3.99 16.01
C VAL A 720 20.46 -4.91 15.96
N PHE A 721 21.57 -4.55 16.62
CA PHE A 721 22.74 -5.40 16.69
C PHE A 721 22.39 -6.72 17.38
N HIS A 722 21.81 -6.64 18.59
CA HIS A 722 21.38 -7.82 19.34
C HIS A 722 20.22 -8.54 18.64
N GLY A 723 19.25 -7.79 18.12
CA GLY A 723 18.12 -8.32 17.38
C GLY A 723 18.53 -9.11 16.13
N ALA A 724 19.45 -8.58 15.31
CA ALA A 724 19.97 -9.27 14.13
C ALA A 724 20.67 -10.57 14.49
N ASN A 725 21.51 -10.55 15.53
CA ASN A 725 22.21 -11.74 16.00
C ASN A 725 21.22 -12.80 16.52
N SER A 726 20.18 -12.39 17.25
CA SER A 726 19.13 -13.29 17.73
C SER A 726 18.33 -13.91 16.58
N VAL A 727 17.93 -13.11 15.58
CA VAL A 727 17.28 -13.60 14.36
C VAL A 727 18.17 -14.60 13.62
N ALA A 728 19.47 -14.29 13.47
CA ALA A 728 20.43 -15.19 12.83
C ALA A 728 20.59 -16.51 13.60
N GLU A 729 20.62 -16.46 14.94
CA GLU A 729 20.68 -17.65 15.79
C GLU A 729 19.43 -18.53 15.61
N ILE A 730 18.22 -17.93 15.60
CA ILE A 730 16.96 -18.65 15.38
C ILE A 730 16.93 -19.32 14.00
N LEU A 731 17.43 -18.62 12.98
CA LEU A 731 17.52 -19.13 11.60
C LEU A 731 18.70 -20.09 11.39
N GLU A 732 19.56 -20.27 12.40
CA GLU A 732 20.81 -21.04 12.32
C GLU A 732 21.71 -20.55 11.17
N THR A 733 21.77 -19.24 10.98
CA THR A 733 22.52 -18.55 9.92
C THR A 733 23.50 -17.52 10.49
N GLU A 734 23.77 -16.45 9.75
CA GLU A 734 24.77 -15.44 10.09
C GLU A 734 24.24 -14.04 9.75
N VAL A 735 24.83 -13.05 10.41
CA VAL A 735 24.65 -11.63 10.10
C VAL A 735 25.73 -11.16 9.14
N LEU A 736 25.44 -10.13 8.34
CA LEU A 736 26.42 -9.54 7.43
C LEU A 736 27.40 -8.65 8.22
N GLU A 737 28.65 -9.12 8.37
CA GLU A 737 29.74 -8.40 9.04
C GLU A 737 31.10 -8.68 8.40
N GLU A 738 32.12 -7.85 8.69
CA GLU A 738 33.49 -8.08 8.21
C GLU A 738 34.00 -9.47 8.61
N ARG A 739 34.82 -10.08 7.74
CA ARG A 739 35.29 -11.45 7.92
C ARG A 739 36.14 -11.65 9.17
N ASP A 740 36.76 -10.60 9.68
CA ASP A 740 37.60 -10.60 10.87
C ASP A 740 36.93 -9.92 12.07
N ALA A 741 35.62 -9.67 11.99
CA ALA A 741 34.84 -9.16 13.11
C ALA A 741 34.88 -10.16 14.29
N SER A 742 35.02 -9.61 15.50
CA SER A 742 35.03 -10.34 16.77
C SER A 742 34.69 -9.40 17.92
N GLU A 743 34.54 -9.92 19.15
CA GLU A 743 34.32 -9.08 20.33
C GLU A 743 35.42 -8.02 20.54
N SER A 744 36.68 -8.32 20.17
CA SER A 744 37.81 -7.39 20.27
C SER A 744 37.97 -6.48 19.05
N LYS A 745 37.28 -6.78 17.95
CA LYS A 745 37.26 -5.98 16.71
C LYS A 745 35.82 -5.90 16.17
N PRO A 746 34.98 -4.99 16.69
CA PRO A 746 33.60 -4.86 16.25
C PRO A 746 33.48 -4.54 14.76
N SER A 747 32.38 -4.99 14.16
CA SER A 747 32.07 -4.76 12.76
C SER A 747 31.74 -3.28 12.49
N MET A 748 32.52 -2.63 11.60
CA MET A 748 32.31 -1.23 11.27
C MET A 748 31.19 -1.04 10.24
N ILE A 749 30.95 -2.03 9.37
CA ILE A 749 29.80 -1.99 8.44
C ILE A 749 28.46 -2.13 9.17
N ARG A 750 28.46 -2.69 10.40
CA ARG A 750 27.28 -2.79 11.28
C ARG A 750 27.09 -1.58 12.19
N ASP A 751 27.94 -0.56 12.12
CA ASP A 751 27.82 0.66 12.94
C ASP A 751 26.71 1.61 12.40
N CYS A 752 25.48 1.10 12.39
CA CYS A 752 24.28 1.82 11.99
C CYS A 752 23.04 1.16 12.61
N ALA A 753 21.85 1.71 12.33
CA ALA A 753 20.58 1.17 12.82
C ALA A 753 19.99 0.11 11.87
N PHE A 754 20.82 -0.57 11.08
CA PHE A 754 20.43 -1.69 10.24
C PHE A 754 21.15 -2.97 10.63
N GLY A 755 20.44 -4.09 10.52
CA GLY A 755 21.00 -5.44 10.53
C GLY A 755 20.66 -6.14 9.21
N ASN A 756 21.55 -7.01 8.73
CA ASN A 756 21.27 -7.88 7.59
C ASN A 756 21.49 -9.32 8.02
N VAL A 757 20.43 -10.13 7.95
CA VAL A 757 20.46 -11.53 8.39
C VAL A 757 20.32 -12.44 7.18
N ARG A 758 21.21 -13.43 7.06
CA ARG A 758 21.18 -14.39 5.97
C ARG A 758 20.00 -15.33 6.13
N LEU A 759 19.26 -15.58 5.04
CA LEU A 759 18.24 -16.62 5.00
C LEU A 759 18.88 -17.98 4.66
N PRO A 760 18.36 -19.10 5.19
CA PRO A 760 19.00 -20.42 5.14
C PRO A 760 18.86 -21.11 3.77
N PHE A 761 19.42 -20.51 2.71
CA PHE A 761 19.38 -21.03 1.34
C PHE A 761 20.76 -21.09 0.69
N LEU A 762 20.98 -22.11 -0.16
CA LEU A 762 22.16 -22.25 -1.01
C LEU A 762 21.82 -21.86 -2.45
N ILE A 763 22.46 -20.83 -2.98
CA ILE A 763 22.16 -20.32 -4.33
C ILE A 763 23.15 -20.88 -5.35
N GLN A 764 22.67 -21.69 -6.30
CA GLN A 764 23.49 -22.33 -7.34
C GLN A 764 23.41 -21.57 -8.67
N ALA A 765 24.54 -21.24 -9.29
CA ALA A 765 24.54 -20.61 -10.61
C ALA A 765 24.07 -21.59 -11.71
N SER A 766 23.49 -21.04 -12.78
CA SER A 766 22.93 -21.79 -13.93
C SER A 766 23.91 -22.71 -14.65
N SER A 767 25.22 -22.57 -14.40
CA SER A 767 26.31 -23.37 -14.97
C SER A 767 26.82 -24.50 -14.07
N GLY A 768 26.17 -24.77 -12.92
CA GLY A 768 26.60 -25.82 -11.99
C GLY A 768 27.81 -25.45 -11.11
N ALA A 769 28.38 -24.26 -11.29
CA ALA A 769 29.38 -23.70 -10.38
C ALA A 769 28.69 -23.01 -9.20
N VAL A 770 29.13 -23.33 -7.98
CA VAL A 770 28.87 -22.47 -6.81
C VAL A 770 29.77 -21.25 -7.00
N LEU A 771 29.21 -20.05 -7.14
CA LEU A 771 30.01 -18.84 -7.26
C LEU A 771 30.66 -18.52 -5.91
N ASP A 772 31.96 -18.80 -5.76
CA ASP A 772 32.82 -18.19 -4.75
C ASP A 772 33.85 -17.27 -5.41
N ALA A 773 33.53 -15.98 -5.57
CA ALA A 773 34.50 -15.03 -6.13
C ALA A 773 35.68 -14.70 -5.19
N SER A 774 35.87 -15.43 -4.07
CA SER A 774 36.90 -15.08 -3.08
C SER A 774 37.27 -16.25 -2.17
N GLY A 775 37.85 -17.32 -2.72
CA GLY A 775 38.36 -18.46 -1.95
C GLY A 775 38.81 -18.08 -0.52
N GLU A 776 38.23 -18.77 0.46
CA GLU A 776 38.46 -18.66 1.92
C GLU A 776 37.72 -17.56 2.70
N LYS A 777 36.42 -17.80 2.96
CA LYS A 777 35.83 -18.11 4.29
C LYS A 777 34.47 -18.73 3.96
N LYS A 778 34.20 -19.97 4.37
CA LYS A 778 32.89 -20.60 4.12
C LYS A 778 31.84 -19.74 4.84
N LEU A 779 31.06 -18.94 4.10
CA LEU A 779 29.74 -18.49 4.54
C LEU A 779 29.01 -19.76 4.95
N GLY A 780 28.79 -19.96 6.25
CA GLY A 780 28.48 -21.27 6.84
C GLY A 780 27.31 -21.91 6.12
N ALA A 781 27.55 -23.03 5.42
CA ALA A 781 26.47 -23.80 4.84
C ALA A 781 26.01 -24.79 5.92
N GLY A 782 24.80 -24.60 6.45
CA GLY A 782 24.14 -25.66 7.20
C GLY A 782 24.05 -26.91 6.33
N PRO A 783 24.28 -28.13 6.86
CA PRO A 783 24.34 -29.35 6.06
C PRO A 783 23.04 -29.66 5.28
N ASN A 784 21.92 -29.03 5.64
CA ASN A 784 20.58 -29.31 5.12
C ASN A 784 19.88 -28.12 4.45
N TRP A 785 20.57 -27.03 4.14
CA TRP A 785 19.92 -25.86 3.52
C TRP A 785 19.41 -26.14 2.10
N PRO A 786 18.19 -25.72 1.73
CA PRO A 786 17.64 -25.93 0.39
C PRO A 786 18.49 -25.25 -0.68
N LYS A 787 18.66 -25.96 -1.82
CA LYS A 787 19.38 -25.45 -2.99
C LYS A 787 18.39 -24.84 -3.97
N ILE A 788 18.60 -23.58 -4.30
CA ILE A 788 17.76 -22.82 -5.23
C ILE A 788 18.64 -22.08 -6.25
N ASN A 789 18.13 -21.79 -7.44
CA ASN A 789 18.82 -20.94 -8.41
C ASN A 789 18.50 -19.44 -8.17
N PRO A 790 19.20 -18.48 -8.83
CA PRO A 790 18.98 -17.06 -8.60
C PRO A 790 17.56 -16.58 -8.89
N LYS A 791 16.87 -17.15 -9.88
CA LYS A 791 15.47 -16.81 -10.18
C LYS A 791 14.56 -17.27 -9.04
N GLN A 792 14.72 -18.52 -8.63
CA GLN A 792 14.01 -19.10 -7.49
C GLN A 792 14.27 -18.32 -6.18
N ALA A 793 15.48 -17.79 -5.99
CA ALA A 793 15.79 -16.95 -4.84
C ALA A 793 14.99 -15.63 -4.85
N LEU A 794 14.79 -15.01 -6.02
CA LEU A 794 13.93 -13.83 -6.15
C LEU A 794 12.45 -14.18 -5.90
N ASP A 795 11.99 -15.34 -6.41
CA ASP A 795 10.62 -15.82 -6.17
C ASP A 795 10.37 -16.08 -4.67
N VAL A 796 11.32 -16.73 -3.98
CA VAL A 796 11.28 -16.93 -2.51
C VAL A 796 11.31 -15.61 -1.77
N ALA A 797 12.20 -14.68 -2.14
CA ALA A 797 12.26 -13.36 -1.52
C ALA A 797 10.94 -12.59 -1.66
N SER A 798 10.32 -12.63 -2.84
CA SER A 798 9.02 -12.02 -3.12
C SER A 798 7.90 -12.70 -2.32
N GLY A 799 7.88 -14.04 -2.31
CA GLY A 799 6.90 -14.83 -1.56
C GLY A 799 6.95 -14.57 -0.06
N ILE A 800 8.15 -14.60 0.53
CA ILE A 800 8.34 -14.28 1.95
C ILE A 800 7.90 -12.84 2.24
N GLN A 801 8.33 -11.84 1.44
CA GLN A 801 7.90 -10.44 1.63
C GLN A 801 6.38 -10.29 1.55
N THR A 802 5.73 -10.98 0.62
CA THR A 802 4.27 -10.97 0.48
C THR A 802 3.62 -11.59 1.72
N ARG A 803 4.11 -12.73 2.21
CA ARG A 803 3.57 -13.39 3.41
C ARG A 803 3.83 -12.61 4.68
N LEU A 804 4.95 -11.91 4.79
CA LEU A 804 5.21 -11.01 5.91
C LEU A 804 4.14 -9.92 6.00
N VAL A 805 3.76 -9.33 4.85
CA VAL A 805 2.70 -8.32 4.80
C VAL A 805 1.33 -8.94 5.07
N THR A 806 0.98 -10.00 4.34
CA THR A 806 -0.37 -10.58 4.32
C THR A 806 -0.69 -11.44 5.54
N ASP A 807 0.25 -12.25 6.02
CA ASP A 807 0.02 -13.20 7.11
C ASP A 807 0.57 -12.69 8.45
N HIS A 808 1.58 -11.81 8.44
CA HIS A 808 2.27 -11.37 9.64
C HIS A 808 2.23 -9.85 9.89
N SER A 809 1.52 -9.08 9.06
CA SER A 809 1.29 -7.65 9.29
C SER A 809 2.58 -6.83 9.45
N THR A 810 3.66 -7.28 8.81
CA THR A 810 4.99 -6.69 8.90
C THR A 810 5.61 -6.60 7.52
N SER A 811 6.65 -5.81 7.37
CA SER A 811 7.36 -5.70 6.10
C SER A 811 8.85 -5.59 6.37
N LEU A 812 9.64 -6.34 5.60
CA LEU A 812 11.08 -6.17 5.54
C LEU A 812 11.57 -6.31 4.11
N THR A 813 12.73 -5.75 3.84
CA THR A 813 13.38 -5.89 2.54
C THR A 813 14.16 -7.21 2.51
N ILE A 814 13.83 -8.10 1.58
CA ILE A 814 14.61 -9.30 1.29
C ILE A 814 15.25 -9.15 -0.08
N PHE A 815 16.57 -9.33 -0.15
CA PHE A 815 17.35 -9.05 -1.35
C PHE A 815 18.43 -10.11 -1.57
N LEU A 816 18.74 -10.35 -2.84
CA LEU A 816 19.84 -11.21 -3.27
C LEU A 816 21.12 -10.38 -3.31
N HIS A 817 22.12 -10.78 -2.54
CA HIS A 817 23.44 -10.13 -2.52
C HIS A 817 24.54 -11.15 -2.28
N ASN A 818 25.59 -11.09 -3.11
CA ASN A 818 26.76 -11.97 -3.05
C ASN A 818 26.37 -13.47 -2.90
N SER A 819 25.50 -13.95 -3.78
CA SER A 819 25.01 -15.35 -3.82
C SER A 819 24.29 -15.82 -2.54
N ALA A 820 23.71 -14.90 -1.76
CA ALA A 820 22.87 -15.23 -0.61
C ALA A 820 21.64 -14.32 -0.55
N LEU A 821 20.55 -14.84 0.02
CA LEU A 821 19.38 -14.03 0.37
C LEU A 821 19.58 -13.42 1.76
N TRP A 822 19.32 -12.12 1.87
CA TRP A 822 19.47 -11.35 3.09
C TRP A 822 18.17 -10.63 3.42
N ALA A 823 17.76 -10.70 4.68
CA ALA A 823 16.71 -9.90 5.27
C ALA A 823 17.32 -8.67 5.94
N ARG A 824 16.96 -7.46 5.47
CA ARG A 824 17.36 -6.21 6.14
C ARG A 824 16.33 -5.84 7.20
N ILE A 825 16.81 -5.66 8.42
CA ILE A 825 16.02 -5.27 9.59
C ILE A 825 16.51 -3.92 10.13
N SER A 826 15.62 -3.18 10.79
CA SER A 826 15.89 -1.82 11.28
C SER A 826 15.69 -1.73 12.78
N GLY A 827 16.61 -1.06 13.49
CA GLY A 827 16.43 -0.70 14.90
C GLY A 827 15.68 0.61 15.05
N GLN A 828 14.82 0.72 16.05
CA GLN A 828 14.08 1.95 16.36
C GLN A 828 13.86 2.09 17.85
N VAL A 829 13.65 3.32 18.32
CA VAL A 829 13.45 3.63 19.76
C VAL A 829 12.20 3.00 20.36
N TYR A 830 11.29 2.49 19.52
CA TYR A 830 10.04 1.84 19.92
C TYR A 830 10.07 0.32 19.71
N LEU A 831 11.23 -0.26 19.36
CA LEU A 831 11.42 -1.70 19.22
C LEU A 831 12.23 -2.24 20.40
N GLU A 832 11.99 -3.49 20.77
CA GLU A 832 12.63 -4.22 21.86
C GLU A 832 13.10 -5.60 21.38
N ALA A 833 13.83 -6.33 22.23
CA ALA A 833 14.42 -7.64 21.87
C ALA A 833 13.36 -8.68 21.42
N ASP A 834 12.17 -8.62 22.01
CA ASP A 834 11.07 -9.56 21.72
C ASP A 834 10.55 -9.40 20.28
N ASP A 835 10.57 -8.19 19.71
CA ASP A 835 10.19 -7.93 18.32
C ASP A 835 11.08 -8.71 17.35
N PHE A 836 12.38 -8.77 17.64
CA PHE A 836 13.35 -9.49 16.83
C PHE A 836 13.26 -11.00 17.02
N THR A 837 13.00 -11.46 18.24
CA THR A 837 12.76 -12.88 18.52
C THR A 837 11.55 -13.38 17.75
N TRP A 838 10.44 -12.63 17.78
CA TRP A 838 9.26 -12.90 16.98
C TRP A 838 9.58 -12.93 15.49
N LEU A 839 10.31 -11.94 14.98
CA LEU A 839 10.68 -11.87 13.57
C LEU A 839 11.51 -13.10 13.14
N GLY A 840 12.44 -13.55 13.97
CA GLY A 840 13.25 -14.74 13.70
C GLY A 840 12.39 -16.00 13.56
N GLN A 841 11.41 -16.18 14.44
CA GLN A 841 10.48 -17.31 14.38
C GLN A 841 9.62 -17.27 13.11
N VAL A 842 9.12 -16.08 12.75
CA VAL A 842 8.34 -15.87 11.52
C VAL A 842 9.17 -16.18 10.28
N LEU A 843 10.38 -15.63 10.18
CA LEU A 843 11.28 -15.89 9.06
C LEU A 843 11.66 -17.38 8.97
N LYS A 844 11.89 -18.05 10.11
CA LYS A 844 12.19 -19.48 10.13
C LYS A 844 11.06 -20.28 9.49
N SER A 845 9.83 -20.05 9.95
CA SER A 845 8.64 -20.72 9.42
C SER A 845 8.43 -20.45 7.92
N LEU A 846 8.65 -19.22 7.45
CA LEU A 846 8.50 -18.87 6.04
C LEU A 846 9.61 -19.47 5.17
N CYS A 847 10.84 -19.53 5.66
CA CYS A 847 11.94 -20.18 4.95
C CYS A 847 11.76 -21.70 4.86
N GLU A 848 11.25 -22.35 5.90
CA GLU A 848 10.91 -23.78 5.86
C GLU A 848 9.84 -24.09 4.80
N ARG A 849 8.88 -23.17 4.61
CA ARG A 849 7.81 -23.25 3.60
C ARG A 849 8.17 -22.70 2.21
N HIS A 850 9.46 -22.52 1.92
CA HIS A 850 9.91 -21.92 0.65
C HIS A 850 9.39 -22.59 -0.62
N THR A 851 9.07 -23.89 -0.58
CA THR A 851 8.52 -24.62 -1.74
C THR A 851 7.18 -24.04 -2.20
N ASP A 852 6.40 -23.44 -1.31
CA ASP A 852 5.11 -22.80 -1.61
C ASP A 852 5.28 -21.63 -2.59
N PHE A 853 6.47 -21.02 -2.62
CA PHE A 853 6.81 -19.89 -3.49
C PHE A 853 7.42 -20.33 -4.83
N LEU A 854 8.04 -21.51 -4.88
CA LEU A 854 8.75 -22.04 -6.06
C LEU A 854 7.84 -22.81 -7.01
N HIS A 855 6.90 -23.53 -6.42
CA HIS A 855 5.83 -24.21 -7.09
C HIS A 855 4.60 -23.81 -6.31
N PRO A 856 3.84 -22.78 -6.75
CA PRO A 856 2.54 -22.51 -6.16
C PRO A 856 1.73 -23.79 -6.35
N ARG A 857 1.71 -24.66 -5.34
CA ARG A 857 1.04 -25.93 -5.42
C ARG A 857 -0.43 -25.57 -5.51
N LEU A 858 -0.99 -25.89 -6.66
CA LEU A 858 -2.40 -26.23 -6.81
C LEU A 858 -2.64 -27.46 -5.91
N GLU A 859 -2.68 -27.29 -4.59
CA GLU A 859 -3.03 -28.35 -3.65
C GLU A 859 -4.38 -28.03 -2.99
N VAL A 860 -5.41 -28.55 -3.69
CA VAL A 860 -6.66 -29.23 -3.28
C VAL A 860 -7.60 -28.56 -2.29
#